data_AF-A0AAN7VPV3-F1
#
_entry.id   AF-A0AAN7VPV3-F1
#
_cell.length_a   1.000
_cell.length_b   1.000
_cell.length_c   1.000
_cell.angle_alpha   90.00
_cell.angle_beta   90.00
_cell.angle_gamma   90.00
#
_symmetry.space_group_name_H-M   'P 1'
#
loop_
_entity.id
_entity.type
_entity.pdbx_description
1 polymer ?
#
loop_
_entity_poly.entity_id
_entity_poly.type
_entity_poly.pdbx_seq_one_letter_code
_entity_poly.pdbx_strand_id
1 'polypeptide(L)'
;MPTATLIDHSPQQPSPAASIPTASNLILIDNYDSFTWNVYQYLVLEGATVTVYRNDEISLQDLIAATPTQIVISPGPGHPETDSGISKDAIKHFAGKIPILGVCMGEQCIFSVFGGTVSQTGEILHGKTSPLRHDSKGVYANLSQDLPVTRYHSLAGTHPTLPDCLEVSSWIAVGEDGGKGVIMGVRHKELLVEGVQFHPESILTEGGRVMLQNFLHMRGGTWAENERLQKEASESGGASLNGIQPQTNGAHSKGTTSNATDKKTSILDKIYAHRKTSVAAQKLLPSQRPEDLQAAYSLHLAPPSIDFPARLRQSPFKLSLMAEIKRASPSKGIISLSTCAPAQARTYAEAGASVISVLTEPEWFKGSIEDLRQVRQALAAMPNRPAVLRKEFIFEEYQILEARLAGADTVLLIVKMLDLETLTKLYKYSQTLGMEPLVEVQNVDEMKVAVELGAKVIGVNNRNLSTFDVDMGTTTRLMKLVPEDTVLCALSGIAGRGDVEAYRGNGVGAVLVGEALMRAKDTAGFIAELLGGGQEAVEKKVQKRRLLVKICGTRTPEAAKVAVEAGADMIGMILVTGRKRCVSTETARAISRVVHDTPRKASTSSDMSSPGAKAASYFAHTTATHLQHPSRALIVGVFQNQALEYVLSQQRELELDIVQLHGSEPIEWATLIPCPVIRSFRPSGPESLGLGTRGYHSIPLLDSGAGGTGEKLALDEVKGILGQDEGLRVMLAGGLNAENVRSVVEGLGDVGGRVVGVDVSSGVEGEGGEQDLEKIGGFVRAAREI
;
A
#
# COMPACT_ATOMS: atom_id res chain seq x y z
N MET A 1 -2.02 3.51 -21.92
CA MET A 1 -3.28 4.10 -21.43
C MET A 1 -2.93 5.21 -20.47
N PRO A 2 -3.26 6.48 -20.73
CA PRO A 2 -3.11 7.52 -19.72
C PRO A 2 -4.11 7.23 -18.59
N THR A 3 -3.61 6.94 -17.40
CA THR A 3 -4.42 6.66 -16.22
C THR A 3 -5.14 7.93 -15.80
N ALA A 4 -6.42 8.06 -16.16
CA ALA A 4 -7.29 9.09 -15.61
C ALA A 4 -7.27 8.97 -14.09
N THR A 5 -6.88 10.04 -13.41
CA THR A 5 -7.05 10.22 -11.97
C THR A 5 -8.51 9.94 -11.63
N LEU A 6 -8.78 8.94 -10.78
CA LEU A 6 -10.11 8.72 -10.22
C LEU A 6 -10.43 9.92 -9.33
N ILE A 7 -11.40 10.74 -9.75
CA ILE A 7 -11.89 11.90 -9.01
C ILE A 7 -13.08 11.44 -8.16
N ASP A 8 -13.02 11.69 -6.85
CA ASP A 8 -14.12 11.43 -5.92
C ASP A 8 -15.01 12.68 -5.87
N HIS A 9 -16.23 12.52 -6.35
CA HIS A 9 -17.30 13.52 -6.41
C HIS A 9 -18.31 13.39 -5.25
N SER A 10 -18.06 12.48 -4.29
CA SER A 10 -18.93 12.34 -3.13
C SER A 10 -18.88 13.57 -2.22
N PRO A 11 -20.00 13.90 -1.54
CA PRO A 11 -20.02 15.05 -0.66
C PRO A 11 -19.19 14.79 0.59
N GLN A 12 -18.18 15.65 0.81
CA GLN A 12 -17.34 15.59 2.00
C GLN A 12 -17.95 16.42 3.14
N GLN A 13 -18.49 15.75 4.16
CA GLN A 13 -19.16 16.37 5.33
C GLN A 13 -20.29 17.37 4.96
N PRO A 14 -21.24 16.97 4.11
CA PRO A 14 -22.32 17.85 3.69
C PRO A 14 -23.21 18.20 4.88
N SER A 15 -23.44 19.50 5.07
CA SER A 15 -24.59 19.94 5.87
C SER A 15 -25.86 19.71 5.03
N PRO A 16 -26.96 19.21 5.62
CA PRO A 16 -28.22 19.12 4.90
C PRO A 16 -28.64 20.50 4.37
N ALA A 17 -29.06 20.55 3.11
CA ALA A 17 -29.71 21.72 2.55
C ALA A 17 -31.01 22.01 3.31
N ALA A 18 -31.51 23.24 3.18
CA ALA A 18 -32.82 23.58 3.71
C ALA A 18 -33.90 22.67 3.09
N SER A 19 -34.93 22.34 3.88
CA SER A 19 -36.01 21.48 3.39
C SER A 19 -36.67 22.09 2.14
N ILE A 20 -36.83 21.26 1.11
CA ILE A 20 -37.45 21.64 -0.16
C ILE A 20 -38.96 21.34 -0.08
N PRO A 21 -39.85 22.34 -0.18
CA PRO A 21 -41.30 22.13 -0.04
C PRO A 21 -41.88 21.12 -1.04
N THR A 22 -41.37 21.08 -2.27
CA THR A 22 -41.79 20.14 -3.33
C THR A 22 -41.41 18.68 -3.04
N ALA A 23 -40.46 18.45 -2.14
CA ALA A 23 -39.95 17.13 -1.74
C ALA A 23 -40.23 16.83 -0.25
N SER A 24 -41.37 17.30 0.25
CA SER A 24 -41.77 17.16 1.66
C SER A 24 -42.29 15.77 2.04
N ASN A 25 -42.62 14.92 1.07
CA ASN A 25 -42.95 13.50 1.27
C ASN A 25 -42.53 12.67 0.04
N LEU A 26 -41.22 12.52 -0.14
CA LEU A 26 -40.66 11.73 -1.24
C LEU A 26 -40.63 10.25 -0.83
N ILE A 27 -41.14 9.37 -1.69
CA ILE A 27 -41.05 7.92 -1.47
C ILE A 27 -39.96 7.32 -2.36
N LEU A 28 -39.01 6.63 -1.72
CA LEU A 28 -37.97 5.84 -2.39
C LEU A 28 -38.36 4.36 -2.32
N ILE A 29 -38.60 3.74 -3.48
CA ILE A 29 -38.84 2.30 -3.58
C ILE A 29 -37.48 1.60 -3.72
N ASP A 30 -37.09 0.84 -2.69
CA ASP A 30 -35.85 0.07 -2.61
C ASP A 30 -36.01 -1.28 -3.33
N ASN A 31 -35.26 -1.46 -4.41
CA ASN A 31 -35.17 -2.71 -5.15
C ASN A 31 -33.97 -3.57 -4.72
N TYR A 32 -33.56 -3.50 -3.45
CA TYR A 32 -32.50 -4.34 -2.84
C TYR A 32 -31.10 -4.13 -3.42
N ASP A 33 -30.75 -2.89 -3.79
CA ASP A 33 -29.40 -2.55 -4.21
C ASP A 33 -28.55 -1.99 -3.06
N SER A 34 -27.26 -2.35 -3.05
CA SER A 34 -26.30 -1.83 -2.07
C SER A 34 -26.14 -0.29 -2.08
N PHE A 35 -26.51 0.36 -3.20
CA PHE A 35 -26.42 1.80 -3.40
C PHE A 35 -27.73 2.57 -3.09
N THR A 36 -28.84 1.89 -2.76
CA THR A 36 -30.10 2.57 -2.42
C THR A 36 -29.93 3.59 -1.29
N TRP A 37 -29.12 3.26 -0.27
CA TRP A 37 -28.86 4.16 0.85
C TRP A 37 -28.01 5.38 0.48
N ASN A 38 -27.22 5.31 -0.60
CA ASN A 38 -26.50 6.47 -1.13
C ASN A 38 -27.47 7.42 -1.85
N VAL A 39 -28.44 6.88 -2.60
CA VAL A 39 -29.54 7.67 -3.19
C VAL A 39 -30.34 8.35 -2.08
N TYR A 40 -30.75 7.60 -1.06
CA TYR A 40 -31.42 8.14 0.13
C TYR A 40 -30.62 9.27 0.77
N GLN A 41 -29.32 9.05 1.00
CA GLN A 41 -28.44 10.03 1.62
C GLN A 41 -28.40 11.32 0.80
N TYR A 42 -28.19 11.24 -0.52
CA TYR A 42 -28.12 12.45 -1.35
C TYR A 42 -29.46 13.19 -1.38
N LEU A 43 -30.59 12.50 -1.48
CA LEU A 43 -31.92 13.13 -1.44
C LEU A 43 -32.15 13.90 -0.13
N VAL A 44 -31.82 13.30 1.02
CA VAL A 44 -31.93 13.96 2.33
C VAL A 44 -30.97 15.14 2.45
N LEU A 45 -29.73 15.00 1.96
CA LEU A 45 -28.75 16.09 1.96
C LEU A 45 -29.14 17.25 1.06
N GLU A 46 -29.92 17.01 0.00
CA GLU A 46 -30.50 18.05 -0.85
C GLU A 46 -31.83 18.59 -0.32
N GLY A 47 -32.28 18.18 0.87
CA GLY A 47 -33.42 18.79 1.56
C GLY A 47 -34.76 18.06 1.39
N ALA A 48 -34.77 16.83 0.86
CA ALA A 48 -35.97 16.01 0.80
C ALA A 48 -36.28 15.32 2.15
N THR A 49 -37.57 15.17 2.46
CA THR A 49 -38.04 14.24 3.48
C THR A 49 -38.37 12.92 2.80
N VAL A 50 -37.58 11.88 3.07
CA VAL A 50 -37.64 10.60 2.33
C VAL A 50 -38.16 9.47 3.22
N THR A 51 -39.17 8.75 2.72
CA THR A 51 -39.61 7.46 3.28
C THR A 51 -39.22 6.33 2.33
N VAL A 52 -38.60 5.28 2.86
CA VAL A 52 -38.12 4.15 2.05
C VAL A 52 -39.01 2.94 2.28
N TYR A 53 -39.47 2.31 1.20
CA TYR A 53 -40.16 1.03 1.23
C TYR A 53 -39.46 0.06 0.28
N ARG A 54 -39.25 -1.18 0.72
CA ARG A 54 -38.82 -2.24 -0.19
C ARG A 54 -39.92 -2.56 -1.20
N ASN A 55 -39.52 -2.95 -2.40
CA ASN A 55 -40.42 -3.14 -3.53
C ASN A 55 -41.47 -4.27 -3.34
N ASP A 56 -41.37 -5.06 -2.27
CA ASP A 56 -42.28 -6.13 -1.87
C ASP A 56 -42.87 -5.95 -0.45
N GLU A 57 -42.49 -4.88 0.27
CA GLU A 57 -42.95 -4.60 1.65
C GLU A 57 -44.05 -3.53 1.72
N ILE A 58 -44.47 -2.96 0.59
CA ILE A 58 -45.62 -2.04 0.50
C ILE A 58 -46.52 -2.44 -0.66
N SER A 59 -47.85 -2.40 -0.44
CA SER A 59 -48.81 -2.59 -1.53
C SER A 59 -49.01 -1.31 -2.33
N LEU A 60 -49.43 -1.41 -3.60
CA LEU A 60 -49.75 -0.22 -4.39
C LEU A 60 -50.84 0.65 -3.73
N GLN A 61 -51.81 0.03 -3.05
CA GLN A 61 -52.88 0.77 -2.36
C GLN A 61 -52.34 1.56 -1.17
N ASP A 62 -51.45 0.97 -0.39
CA ASP A 62 -50.80 1.65 0.74
C ASP A 62 -49.87 2.77 0.25
N LEU A 63 -49.18 2.55 -0.88
CA LEU A 63 -48.36 3.58 -1.52
C LEU A 63 -49.19 4.79 -1.99
N ILE A 64 -50.40 4.54 -2.51
CA ILE A 64 -51.36 5.60 -2.86
C ILE A 64 -51.83 6.34 -1.59
N ALA A 65 -52.16 5.60 -0.54
CA ALA A 65 -52.60 6.16 0.74
C ALA A 65 -51.51 6.99 1.43
N ALA A 66 -50.23 6.70 1.17
CA ALA A 66 -49.09 7.47 1.68
C ALA A 66 -48.96 8.86 1.05
N THR A 67 -49.71 9.18 -0.02
CA THR A 67 -49.74 10.50 -0.68
C THR A 67 -48.34 11.07 -1.02
N PRO A 68 -47.52 10.35 -1.80
CA PRO A 68 -46.19 10.83 -2.18
C PRO A 68 -46.26 12.15 -2.95
N THR A 69 -45.34 13.07 -2.66
CA THR A 69 -45.15 14.26 -3.49
C THR A 69 -44.33 13.94 -4.74
N GLN A 70 -43.43 12.96 -4.63
CA GLN A 70 -42.49 12.50 -5.65
C GLN A 70 -42.14 11.04 -5.39
N ILE A 71 -41.78 10.29 -6.44
CA ILE A 71 -41.31 8.91 -6.32
C ILE A 71 -39.93 8.76 -6.95
N VAL A 72 -39.05 8.06 -6.24
CA VAL A 72 -37.77 7.58 -6.78
C VAL A 72 -37.79 6.06 -6.76
N ILE A 73 -37.47 5.44 -7.90
CA ILE A 73 -37.25 4.00 -8.03
C ILE A 73 -35.75 3.75 -8.00
N SER A 74 -35.28 3.05 -6.95
CA SER A 74 -33.85 2.83 -6.74
C SER A 74 -33.24 1.89 -7.80
N PRO A 75 -31.90 1.82 -7.86
CA PRO A 75 -31.21 0.70 -8.49
C PRO A 75 -31.64 -0.64 -7.88
N GLY A 76 -31.38 -1.73 -8.59
CA GLY A 76 -31.70 -3.10 -8.15
C GLY A 76 -30.93 -4.13 -8.98
N PRO A 77 -30.60 -5.30 -8.40
CA PRO A 77 -30.11 -6.43 -9.17
C PRO A 77 -31.25 -7.08 -9.95
N GLY A 78 -30.90 -7.85 -10.99
CA GLY A 78 -31.87 -8.65 -11.75
C GLY A 78 -32.47 -7.92 -12.95
N HIS A 79 -33.70 -8.28 -13.32
CA HIS A 79 -34.41 -7.78 -14.48
C HIS A 79 -35.71 -7.07 -14.07
N PRO A 80 -36.08 -5.93 -14.68
CA PRO A 80 -37.29 -5.18 -14.31
C PRO A 80 -38.59 -5.98 -14.46
N GLU A 81 -38.61 -7.06 -15.24
CA GLU A 81 -39.80 -7.91 -15.39
C GLU A 81 -40.01 -8.90 -14.24
N THR A 82 -38.93 -9.31 -13.57
CA THR A 82 -38.96 -10.41 -12.61
C THR A 82 -38.67 -9.96 -11.18
N ASP A 83 -37.89 -8.90 -11.02
CA ASP A 83 -37.26 -8.56 -9.72
C ASP A 83 -37.68 -7.19 -9.18
N SER A 84 -38.48 -6.41 -9.92
CA SER A 84 -38.80 -5.02 -9.55
C SER A 84 -39.93 -4.83 -8.55
N GLY A 85 -40.57 -5.91 -8.08
CA GLY A 85 -41.73 -5.85 -7.19
C GLY A 85 -42.80 -4.88 -7.72
N ILE A 86 -43.30 -4.00 -6.84
CA ILE A 86 -44.32 -2.99 -7.18
C ILE A 86 -43.82 -1.83 -8.04
N SER A 87 -42.51 -1.72 -8.32
CA SER A 87 -41.92 -0.53 -8.97
C SER A 87 -42.57 -0.17 -10.31
N LYS A 88 -42.84 -1.17 -11.17
CA LYS A 88 -43.51 -0.94 -12.45
C LYS A 88 -44.95 -0.49 -12.28
N ASP A 89 -45.66 -1.02 -11.29
CA ASP A 89 -47.06 -0.66 -11.05
C ASP A 89 -47.18 0.72 -10.39
N ALA A 90 -46.20 1.10 -9.56
CA ALA A 90 -46.05 2.47 -9.07
C ALA A 90 -45.83 3.45 -10.23
N ILE A 91 -44.93 3.16 -11.17
CA ILE A 91 -44.70 4.01 -12.35
C ILE A 91 -45.99 4.17 -13.16
N LYS A 92 -46.68 3.08 -13.49
CA LYS A 92 -47.96 3.12 -14.23
C LYS A 92 -49.02 3.95 -13.52
N HIS A 93 -49.08 3.86 -12.19
CA HIS A 93 -50.10 4.55 -11.41
C HIS A 93 -49.83 6.05 -11.29
N PHE A 94 -48.59 6.43 -11.01
CA PHE A 94 -48.22 7.80 -10.64
C PHE A 94 -47.72 8.66 -11.81
N ALA A 95 -47.35 8.06 -12.95
CA ALA A 95 -46.99 8.81 -14.13
C ALA A 95 -48.15 9.74 -14.54
N GLY A 96 -47.82 11.02 -14.79
CA GLY A 96 -48.83 12.04 -15.08
C GLY A 96 -49.52 12.65 -13.86
N LYS A 97 -49.16 12.22 -12.63
CA LYS A 97 -49.72 12.78 -11.37
C LYS A 97 -48.66 13.49 -10.53
N ILE A 98 -47.49 12.89 -10.42
CA ILE A 98 -46.35 13.40 -9.64
C ILE A 98 -45.04 13.12 -10.38
N PRO A 99 -43.94 13.81 -10.03
CA PRO A 99 -42.62 13.53 -10.60
C PRO A 99 -42.12 12.12 -10.24
N ILE A 100 -41.56 11.41 -11.23
CA ILE A 100 -40.95 10.09 -11.05
C ILE A 100 -39.51 10.10 -11.60
N LEU A 101 -38.56 9.66 -10.77
CA LEU A 101 -37.17 9.41 -11.17
C LEU A 101 -36.83 7.92 -11.04
N GLY A 102 -36.23 7.34 -12.08
CA GLY A 102 -35.68 5.98 -12.04
C GLY A 102 -34.15 5.96 -12.11
N VAL A 103 -33.48 5.18 -11.25
CA VAL A 103 -32.02 5.02 -11.29
C VAL A 103 -31.66 3.57 -11.61
N CYS A 104 -30.79 3.35 -12.59
CA CYS A 104 -30.37 2.03 -13.08
C CYS A 104 -31.56 1.11 -13.40
N MET A 105 -31.87 0.12 -12.55
CA MET A 105 -33.06 -0.71 -12.73
C MET A 105 -34.36 0.12 -12.71
N GLY A 106 -34.40 1.25 -11.99
CA GLY A 106 -35.52 2.18 -12.05
C GLY A 106 -35.76 2.79 -13.44
N GLU A 107 -34.70 3.16 -14.17
CA GLU A 107 -34.83 3.56 -15.58
C GLU A 107 -35.35 2.40 -16.43
N GLN A 108 -34.83 1.19 -16.20
CA GLN A 108 -35.24 -0.01 -16.93
C GLN A 108 -36.72 -0.33 -16.71
N CYS A 109 -37.25 -0.11 -15.50
CA CYS A 109 -38.68 -0.19 -15.23
C CYS A 109 -39.48 0.86 -16.01
N ILE A 110 -39.00 2.11 -16.10
CA ILE A 110 -39.63 3.16 -16.92
C ILE A 110 -39.66 2.73 -18.39
N PHE A 111 -38.51 2.31 -18.93
CA PHE A 111 -38.36 1.87 -20.31
C PHE A 111 -39.32 0.72 -20.64
N SER A 112 -39.41 -0.28 -19.77
CA SER A 112 -40.32 -1.42 -19.89
C SER A 112 -41.80 -1.02 -19.80
N VAL A 113 -42.18 -0.19 -18.82
CA VAL A 113 -43.58 0.22 -18.60
C VAL A 113 -44.17 0.91 -19.84
N PHE A 114 -43.37 1.67 -20.56
CA PHE A 114 -43.79 2.37 -21.77
C PHE A 114 -43.62 1.53 -23.06
N GLY A 115 -43.32 0.23 -22.94
CA GLY A 115 -43.32 -0.72 -24.06
C GLY A 115 -41.95 -0.98 -24.69
N GLY A 116 -40.88 -0.49 -24.07
CA GLY A 116 -39.52 -0.73 -24.54
C GLY A 116 -38.95 -2.05 -24.02
N THR A 117 -37.93 -2.58 -24.71
CA THR A 117 -37.26 -3.83 -24.29
C THR A 117 -35.91 -3.53 -23.65
N VAL A 118 -35.71 -4.11 -22.46
CA VAL A 118 -34.44 -4.11 -21.74
C VAL A 118 -33.70 -5.40 -22.09
N SER A 119 -32.46 -5.28 -22.56
CA SER A 119 -31.66 -6.44 -22.99
C SER A 119 -30.16 -6.20 -22.75
N GLN A 120 -29.34 -7.23 -22.98
CA GLN A 120 -27.90 -7.13 -22.76
C GLN A 120 -27.24 -6.12 -23.69
N THR A 121 -26.41 -5.25 -23.11
CA THR A 121 -25.76 -4.13 -23.79
C THR A 121 -24.44 -4.49 -24.49
N GLY A 122 -24.09 -5.78 -24.54
CA GLY A 122 -22.84 -6.28 -25.14
C GLY A 122 -21.56 -5.99 -24.35
N GLU A 123 -21.58 -4.98 -23.46
CA GLU A 123 -20.47 -4.63 -22.56
C GLU A 123 -20.90 -4.77 -21.09
N ILE A 124 -20.16 -5.54 -20.29
CA ILE A 124 -20.37 -5.64 -18.84
C ILE A 124 -19.45 -4.62 -18.16
N LEU A 125 -20.03 -3.56 -17.58
CA LEU A 125 -19.29 -2.49 -16.93
C LEU A 125 -19.80 -2.29 -15.51
N HIS A 126 -18.99 -2.71 -14.54
CA HIS A 126 -19.22 -2.52 -13.10
C HIS A 126 -18.11 -1.65 -12.51
N GLY A 127 -18.47 -0.50 -11.95
CA GLY A 127 -17.56 0.39 -11.23
C GLY A 127 -16.59 1.16 -12.13
N LYS A 128 -16.96 1.40 -13.39
CA LYS A 128 -16.18 2.19 -14.34
C LYS A 128 -16.92 3.46 -14.74
N THR A 129 -16.18 4.52 -15.03
CA THR A 129 -16.75 5.78 -15.53
C THR A 129 -16.82 5.81 -17.06
N SER A 130 -17.76 6.58 -17.60
CA SER A 130 -17.86 6.91 -19.02
C SER A 130 -18.24 8.39 -19.17
N PRO A 131 -17.77 9.10 -20.22
CA PRO A 131 -18.12 10.49 -20.46
C PRO A 131 -19.57 10.60 -20.96
N LEU A 132 -20.43 11.24 -20.18
CA LEU A 132 -21.85 11.38 -20.47
C LEU A 132 -22.14 12.57 -21.39
N ARG A 133 -22.92 12.34 -22.45
CA ARG A 133 -23.58 13.40 -23.23
C ARG A 133 -25.05 13.49 -22.83
N HIS A 134 -25.58 14.70 -22.73
CA HIS A 134 -26.97 14.93 -22.33
C HIS A 134 -27.59 16.16 -23.00
N ASP A 135 -28.91 16.27 -22.98
CA ASP A 135 -29.63 17.39 -23.60
C ASP A 135 -29.73 18.66 -22.72
N SER A 136 -29.21 18.60 -21.49
CA SER A 136 -29.12 19.73 -20.53
C SER A 136 -30.48 20.21 -20.01
N LYS A 137 -31.52 19.39 -20.12
CA LYS A 137 -32.85 19.64 -19.55
C LYS A 137 -33.11 18.69 -18.38
N GLY A 138 -34.19 18.90 -17.65
CA GLY A 138 -34.62 17.98 -16.59
C GLY A 138 -33.56 17.84 -15.50
N VAL A 139 -33.25 16.60 -15.12
CA VAL A 139 -32.17 16.33 -14.14
C VAL A 139 -30.79 16.85 -14.59
N TYR A 140 -30.58 17.07 -15.89
CA TYR A 140 -29.31 17.56 -16.43
C TYR A 140 -29.19 19.09 -16.50
N ALA A 141 -30.17 19.83 -15.98
CA ALA A 141 -30.12 21.29 -16.00
C ALA A 141 -28.86 21.82 -15.29
N ASN A 142 -28.20 22.81 -15.90
CA ASN A 142 -26.98 23.46 -15.40
C ASN A 142 -25.75 22.55 -15.21
N LEU A 143 -25.72 21.40 -15.88
CA LEU A 143 -24.56 20.50 -15.90
C LEU A 143 -23.71 20.68 -17.16
N SER A 144 -22.39 20.53 -17.01
CA SER A 144 -21.46 20.52 -18.14
C SER A 144 -21.58 19.24 -18.94
N GLN A 145 -21.20 19.27 -20.22
CA GLN A 145 -21.12 18.06 -21.05
C GLN A 145 -19.89 17.21 -20.66
N ASP A 146 -19.87 15.96 -21.13
CA ASP A 146 -18.77 15.00 -20.95
C ASP A 146 -18.44 14.67 -19.48
N LEU A 147 -19.44 14.75 -18.59
CA LEU A 147 -19.29 14.40 -17.18
C LEU A 147 -18.91 12.92 -17.02
N PRO A 148 -17.91 12.57 -16.19
CA PRO A 148 -17.64 11.20 -15.84
C PRO A 148 -18.82 10.65 -15.00
N VAL A 149 -19.47 9.60 -15.48
CA VAL A 149 -20.57 8.93 -14.75
C VAL A 149 -20.30 7.44 -14.56
N THR A 150 -20.66 6.91 -13.40
CA THR A 150 -20.36 5.53 -13.01
C THR A 150 -21.44 4.55 -13.46
N ARG A 151 -21.01 3.47 -14.10
CA ARG A 151 -21.89 2.43 -14.65
C ARG A 151 -21.77 1.13 -13.86
N TYR A 152 -22.91 0.53 -13.52
CA TYR A 152 -23.04 -0.79 -12.89
C TYR A 152 -24.14 -1.61 -13.55
N HIS A 153 -24.04 -1.81 -14.86
CA HIS A 153 -25.11 -2.48 -15.60
C HIS A 153 -24.57 -3.37 -16.72
N SER A 154 -25.25 -4.49 -16.92
CA SER A 154 -25.11 -5.37 -18.08
C SER A 154 -26.33 -5.29 -19.00
N LEU A 155 -27.46 -4.80 -18.48
CA LEU A 155 -28.73 -4.55 -19.17
C LEU A 155 -28.95 -3.05 -19.39
N ALA A 156 -29.65 -2.67 -20.45
CA ALA A 156 -30.20 -1.32 -20.65
C ALA A 156 -31.31 -1.35 -21.70
N GLY A 157 -32.04 -0.23 -21.82
CA GLY A 157 -32.94 0.00 -22.95
C GLY A 157 -32.18 0.08 -24.28
N THR A 158 -32.84 -0.32 -25.38
CA THR A 158 -32.21 -0.37 -26.71
C THR A 158 -32.89 0.55 -27.71
N HIS A 159 -32.10 1.20 -28.58
CA HIS A 159 -32.61 2.10 -29.62
C HIS A 159 -33.69 1.50 -30.52
N PRO A 160 -33.62 0.22 -30.97
CA PRO A 160 -34.65 -0.37 -31.82
C PRO A 160 -36.01 -0.52 -31.13
N THR A 161 -36.03 -0.53 -29.80
CA THR A 161 -37.25 -0.70 -29.00
C THR A 161 -37.57 0.54 -28.17
N LEU A 162 -36.94 1.68 -28.46
CA LEU A 162 -37.24 2.94 -27.79
C LEU A 162 -38.70 3.33 -28.06
N PRO A 163 -39.55 3.42 -27.03
CA PRO A 163 -40.95 3.80 -27.20
C PRO A 163 -41.12 5.20 -27.76
N ASP A 164 -42.13 5.42 -28.61
CA ASP A 164 -42.39 6.74 -29.22
C ASP A 164 -42.71 7.83 -28.18
N CYS A 165 -43.22 7.48 -27.01
CA CYS A 165 -43.50 8.44 -25.94
C CYS A 165 -42.26 8.81 -25.12
N LEU A 166 -41.14 8.08 -25.29
CA LEU A 166 -39.87 8.38 -24.65
C LEU A 166 -38.91 9.07 -25.63
N GLU A 167 -38.06 9.92 -25.10
CA GLU A 167 -36.89 10.48 -25.78
C GLU A 167 -35.62 10.12 -25.00
N VAL A 168 -34.50 9.98 -25.70
CA VAL A 168 -33.19 9.76 -25.07
C VAL A 168 -32.69 11.10 -24.53
N SER A 169 -32.53 11.20 -23.21
CA SER A 169 -32.08 12.42 -22.54
C SER A 169 -30.56 12.43 -22.30
N SER A 170 -29.91 11.25 -22.27
CA SER A 170 -28.45 11.12 -22.21
C SER A 170 -27.93 9.82 -22.84
N TRP A 171 -26.67 9.83 -23.30
CA TRP A 171 -26.03 8.69 -23.97
C TRP A 171 -24.50 8.69 -23.84
N ILE A 172 -23.86 7.52 -24.03
CA ILE A 172 -22.42 7.39 -24.27
C ILE A 172 -22.17 7.25 -25.77
N ALA A 173 -21.38 8.16 -26.36
CA ALA A 173 -21.03 8.10 -27.77
C ALA A 173 -20.19 6.85 -28.11
N VAL A 174 -20.42 6.26 -29.29
CA VAL A 174 -19.64 5.12 -29.81
C VAL A 174 -18.95 5.54 -31.11
N GLY A 175 -17.60 5.51 -31.10
CA GLY A 175 -16.76 5.86 -32.24
C GLY A 175 -16.62 7.38 -32.49
N GLU A 176 -15.66 7.77 -33.36
CA GLU A 176 -15.45 9.17 -33.77
C GLU A 176 -16.60 9.70 -34.65
N ASP A 177 -17.41 8.79 -35.22
CA ASP A 177 -18.39 9.06 -36.27
C ASP A 177 -19.82 9.32 -35.74
N GLY A 178 -20.04 9.25 -34.42
CA GLY A 178 -21.31 9.64 -33.78
C GLY A 178 -22.50 8.70 -34.00
N GLY A 179 -22.27 7.38 -34.10
CA GLY A 179 -23.35 6.39 -34.16
C GLY A 179 -24.29 6.42 -32.94
N LYS A 180 -25.46 5.76 -33.02
CA LYS A 180 -26.42 5.67 -31.90
C LYS A 180 -25.77 4.99 -30.69
N GLY A 181 -25.37 5.78 -29.71
CA GLY A 181 -24.63 5.37 -28.53
C GLY A 181 -25.42 4.55 -27.51
N VAL A 182 -24.83 4.16 -26.40
CA VAL A 182 -25.57 3.47 -25.31
C VAL A 182 -26.52 4.47 -24.66
N ILE A 183 -27.81 4.12 -24.55
CA ILE A 183 -28.80 4.95 -23.84
C ILE A 183 -28.43 4.99 -22.36
N MET A 184 -28.23 6.19 -21.84
CA MET A 184 -27.85 6.43 -20.44
C MET A 184 -28.92 7.18 -19.64
N GLY A 185 -29.94 7.66 -20.32
CA GLY A 185 -31.08 8.32 -19.73
C GLY A 185 -32.21 8.43 -20.73
N VAL A 186 -33.43 8.30 -20.24
CA VAL A 186 -34.65 8.52 -21.00
C VAL A 186 -35.60 9.44 -20.24
N ARG A 187 -36.42 10.15 -21.00
CA ARG A 187 -37.47 11.01 -20.48
C ARG A 187 -38.76 10.79 -21.26
N HIS A 188 -39.89 10.82 -20.57
CA HIS A 188 -41.18 10.84 -21.24
C HIS A 188 -41.45 12.24 -21.84
N LYS A 189 -41.93 12.31 -23.07
CA LYS A 189 -42.11 13.58 -23.82
C LYS A 189 -43.14 14.53 -23.17
N GLU A 190 -44.19 13.97 -22.56
CA GLU A 190 -45.27 14.75 -21.92
C GLU A 190 -45.27 14.66 -20.37
N LEU A 191 -45.25 13.44 -19.83
CA LEU A 191 -45.29 13.16 -18.40
C LEU A 191 -43.95 13.47 -17.73
N LEU A 192 -44.00 13.93 -16.47
CA LEU A 192 -42.83 14.28 -15.67
C LEU A 192 -42.14 13.01 -15.11
N VAL A 193 -41.65 12.18 -16.02
CA VAL A 193 -40.99 10.90 -15.77
C VAL A 193 -39.65 10.91 -16.47
N GLU A 194 -38.58 10.71 -15.71
CA GLU A 194 -37.20 10.71 -16.21
C GLU A 194 -36.41 9.58 -15.53
N GLY A 195 -35.44 8.99 -16.23
CA GLY A 195 -34.60 7.93 -15.71
C GLY A 195 -33.15 8.06 -16.15
N VAL A 196 -32.24 7.54 -15.34
CA VAL A 196 -30.80 7.50 -15.58
C VAL A 196 -30.23 6.09 -15.35
N GLN A 197 -29.44 5.57 -16.29
CA GLN A 197 -28.97 4.18 -16.31
C GLN A 197 -27.67 4.05 -15.51
N PHE A 198 -26.92 5.14 -15.41
CA PHE A 198 -25.78 5.28 -14.52
C PHE A 198 -26.24 5.62 -13.10
N HIS A 199 -25.29 5.63 -12.16
CA HIS A 199 -25.56 5.87 -10.74
C HIS A 199 -25.16 7.30 -10.34
N PRO A 200 -26.09 8.28 -10.27
CA PRO A 200 -25.81 9.64 -9.83
C PRO A 200 -25.29 9.70 -8.38
N GLU A 201 -25.61 8.70 -7.56
CA GLU A 201 -25.16 8.56 -6.18
C GLU A 201 -23.74 7.98 -6.03
N SER A 202 -23.14 7.51 -7.13
CA SER A 202 -21.81 6.91 -7.07
C SER A 202 -20.72 7.97 -6.90
N ILE A 203 -19.69 7.62 -6.11
CA ILE A 203 -18.58 8.52 -5.77
C ILE A 203 -17.79 8.99 -6.99
N LEU A 204 -17.78 8.24 -8.10
CA LEU A 204 -17.07 8.64 -9.32
C LEU A 204 -17.97 9.36 -10.33
N THR A 205 -19.23 9.63 -9.99
CA THR A 205 -20.17 10.36 -10.84
C THR A 205 -20.12 11.85 -10.53
N GLU A 206 -19.66 12.65 -11.49
CA GLU A 206 -19.67 14.12 -11.37
C GLU A 206 -21.08 14.68 -11.51
N GLY A 207 -21.43 15.66 -10.68
CA GLY A 207 -22.70 16.39 -10.78
C GLY A 207 -23.93 15.63 -10.27
N GLY A 208 -23.79 14.43 -9.72
CA GLY A 208 -24.92 13.59 -9.29
C GLY A 208 -25.84 14.22 -8.24
N ARG A 209 -25.29 14.99 -7.29
CA ARG A 209 -26.11 15.76 -6.33
C ARG A 209 -26.95 16.84 -6.99
N VAL A 210 -26.39 17.53 -7.99
CA VAL A 210 -27.12 18.55 -8.76
C VAL A 210 -28.26 17.89 -9.56
N MET A 211 -28.05 16.68 -10.10
CA MET A 211 -29.11 15.94 -10.77
C MET A 211 -30.29 15.62 -9.85
N LEU A 212 -30.01 15.13 -8.65
CA LEU A 212 -31.04 14.85 -7.66
C LEU A 212 -31.70 16.15 -7.16
N GLN A 213 -30.92 17.20 -6.91
CA GLN A 213 -31.44 18.51 -6.55
C GLN A 213 -32.39 19.07 -7.62
N ASN A 214 -32.04 18.96 -8.90
CA ASN A 214 -32.91 19.39 -10.01
C ASN A 214 -34.25 18.64 -9.97
N PHE A 215 -34.23 17.33 -9.73
CA PHE A 215 -35.45 16.52 -9.56
C PHE A 215 -36.29 16.97 -8.36
N LEU A 216 -35.68 17.24 -7.20
CA LEU A 216 -36.41 17.64 -5.99
C LEU A 216 -37.23 18.93 -6.18
N HIS A 217 -36.79 19.83 -7.06
CA HIS A 217 -37.50 21.07 -7.37
C HIS A 217 -38.65 20.91 -8.39
N MET A 218 -38.85 19.70 -8.92
CA MET A 218 -39.93 19.43 -9.86
C MET A 218 -41.26 19.18 -9.14
N ARG A 219 -42.39 19.61 -9.73
CA ARG A 219 -43.73 19.34 -9.20
C ARG A 219 -44.79 19.30 -10.31
N GLY A 220 -45.91 18.63 -10.03
CA GLY A 220 -46.96 18.34 -11.00
C GLY A 220 -46.76 17.00 -11.69
N GLY A 221 -47.64 16.66 -12.63
CA GLY A 221 -47.62 15.40 -13.35
C GLY A 221 -47.00 15.44 -14.75
N THR A 222 -46.86 16.64 -15.33
CA THR A 222 -46.38 16.85 -16.71
C THR A 222 -45.31 17.93 -16.77
N TRP A 223 -44.47 17.91 -17.81
CA TRP A 223 -43.44 18.95 -18.02
C TRP A 223 -44.05 20.35 -18.14
N ALA A 224 -45.16 20.48 -18.88
CA ALA A 224 -45.86 21.74 -19.05
C ALA A 224 -46.42 22.29 -17.72
N GLU A 225 -46.97 21.41 -16.89
CA GLU A 225 -47.44 21.79 -15.55
C GLU A 225 -46.28 22.21 -14.65
N ASN A 226 -45.16 21.47 -14.66
CA ASN A 226 -43.97 21.84 -13.91
C ASN A 226 -43.43 23.22 -14.30
N GLU A 227 -43.29 23.50 -15.60
CA GLU A 227 -42.84 24.80 -16.09
C GLU A 227 -43.76 25.94 -15.67
N ARG A 228 -45.08 25.75 -15.77
CA ARG A 228 -46.08 26.73 -15.33
C ARG A 228 -45.93 27.00 -13.84
N LEU A 229 -45.88 25.93 -13.03
CA LEU A 229 -45.78 26.02 -11.59
C LEU A 229 -44.44 26.66 -11.14
N GLN A 230 -43.34 26.41 -11.85
CA GLN A 230 -42.04 27.04 -11.55
C GLN A 230 -42.07 28.55 -11.88
N LYS A 231 -42.70 28.96 -12.99
CA LYS A 231 -42.91 30.38 -13.33
C LYS A 231 -43.75 31.10 -12.27
N GLU A 232 -44.88 30.50 -11.86
CA GLU A 232 -45.77 31.05 -10.83
C GLU A 232 -45.05 31.26 -9.48
N ALA A 233 -44.12 30.38 -9.10
CA ALA A 233 -43.30 30.55 -7.88
C ALA A 233 -42.21 31.63 -8.02
N SER A 234 -41.66 31.82 -9.22
CA SER A 234 -40.69 32.89 -9.48
C SER A 234 -41.34 34.29 -9.51
N GLU A 235 -42.62 34.39 -9.86
CA GLU A 235 -43.38 35.64 -9.93
C GLU A 235 -44.01 36.05 -8.58
N SER A 236 -44.22 35.09 -7.66
CA SER A 236 -44.79 35.33 -6.33
C SER A 236 -43.75 35.60 -5.23
N GLY A 237 -42.45 35.55 -5.53
CA GLY A 237 -41.34 35.87 -4.62
C GLY A 237 -40.42 36.96 -5.17
N GLY A 238 -40.57 38.20 -4.71
CA GLY A 238 -39.68 39.31 -5.07
C GLY A 238 -38.30 39.22 -4.40
N ALA A 239 -37.26 38.89 -5.18
CA ALA A 239 -35.93 39.50 -5.20
C ALA A 239 -35.01 38.65 -6.10
N SER A 240 -34.51 39.26 -7.18
CA SER A 240 -33.64 38.68 -8.21
C SER A 240 -32.41 37.94 -7.66
N LEU A 241 -32.28 36.66 -8.01
CA LEU A 241 -31.02 35.93 -8.06
C LEU A 241 -30.71 35.61 -9.53
N ASN A 242 -30.20 36.59 -10.27
CA ASN A 242 -29.53 36.36 -11.54
C ASN A 242 -28.32 37.29 -11.64
N GLY A 243 -27.12 36.70 -11.60
CA GLY A 243 -25.88 37.42 -11.86
C GLY A 243 -24.63 36.72 -11.32
N ILE A 244 -24.29 35.55 -11.85
CA ILE A 244 -22.90 35.07 -11.78
C ILE A 244 -22.44 34.72 -13.19
N GLN A 245 -21.72 35.65 -13.81
CA GLN A 245 -20.71 35.35 -14.81
C GLN A 245 -19.40 36.07 -14.45
N PRO A 246 -18.26 35.56 -14.95
CA PRO A 246 -17.02 35.53 -14.21
C PRO A 246 -16.00 36.52 -14.76
N GLN A 247 -15.43 37.42 -13.95
CA GLN A 247 -14.17 38.07 -14.33
C GLN A 247 -13.27 38.40 -13.13
N THR A 248 -12.07 37.82 -13.21
CA THR A 248 -10.75 38.44 -13.01
C THR A 248 -10.70 39.73 -12.19
N ASN A 249 -9.88 39.79 -11.14
CA ASN A 249 -9.41 41.08 -10.64
C ASN A 249 -7.95 41.05 -10.20
N GLY A 250 -7.14 41.78 -10.99
CA GLY A 250 -5.89 42.36 -10.54
C GLY A 250 -6.15 43.65 -9.76
N ALA A 251 -5.39 43.80 -8.68
CA ALA A 251 -4.75 45.02 -8.18
C ALA A 251 -5.51 46.35 -8.00
N HIS A 252 -5.46 46.81 -6.73
CA HIS A 252 -5.42 48.20 -6.21
C HIS A 252 -6.77 48.95 -6.19
N SER A 253 -7.20 49.67 -5.14
CA SER A 253 -6.51 50.42 -4.08
C SER A 253 -7.47 50.79 -2.93
N LYS A 254 -6.87 51.14 -1.77
CA LYS A 254 -7.29 52.08 -0.69
C LYS A 254 -8.78 52.08 -0.27
N GLY A 255 -9.21 51.79 0.96
CA GLY A 255 -8.62 51.96 2.28
C GLY A 255 -9.57 52.82 3.13
N THR A 256 -10.34 52.21 4.05
CA THR A 256 -10.75 52.84 5.32
C THR A 256 -11.25 51.77 6.30
N THR A 257 -10.60 51.80 7.45
CA THR A 257 -10.66 50.97 8.67
C THR A 257 -12.04 50.67 9.27
N SER A 258 -12.28 49.38 9.53
CA SER A 258 -12.90 48.90 10.78
C SER A 258 -12.26 47.56 11.17
N ASN A 259 -11.67 47.53 12.37
CA ASN A 259 -10.87 46.42 12.89
C ASN A 259 -11.75 45.29 13.41
N ALA A 260 -11.82 44.20 12.65
CA ALA A 260 -11.97 42.84 13.18
C ALA A 260 -11.27 41.89 12.20
N THR A 261 -10.13 41.34 12.60
CA THR A 261 -9.28 40.49 11.78
C THR A 261 -9.94 39.14 11.52
N ASP A 262 -10.53 38.96 10.33
CA ASP A 262 -10.80 37.64 9.76
C ASP A 262 -9.46 36.95 9.49
N LYS A 263 -9.02 36.09 10.42
CA LYS A 263 -7.87 35.21 10.20
C LYS A 263 -8.26 34.19 9.12
N LYS A 264 -7.68 34.32 7.92
CA LYS A 264 -7.69 33.24 6.91
C LYS A 264 -7.20 31.95 7.56
N THR A 265 -8.09 30.97 7.73
CA THR A 265 -7.79 29.65 8.28
C THR A 265 -6.67 28.99 7.48
N SER A 266 -5.56 28.65 8.14
CA SER A 266 -4.41 28.06 7.46
C SER A 266 -4.71 26.62 7.03
N ILE A 267 -3.96 26.11 6.06
CA ILE A 267 -4.07 24.71 5.63
C ILE A 267 -3.74 23.72 6.75
N LEU A 268 -2.81 24.09 7.64
CA LEU A 268 -2.48 23.31 8.84
C LEU A 268 -3.71 23.19 9.74
N ASP A 269 -4.44 24.29 9.95
CA ASP A 269 -5.67 24.29 10.76
C ASP A 269 -6.75 23.38 10.15
N LYS A 270 -6.87 23.37 8.81
CA LYS A 270 -7.81 22.48 8.10
C LYS A 270 -7.46 21.01 8.28
N ILE A 271 -6.18 20.66 8.10
CA ILE A 271 -5.71 19.28 8.29
C ILE A 271 -5.92 18.85 9.74
N TYR A 272 -5.56 19.72 10.68
CA TYR A 272 -5.70 19.46 12.11
C TYR A 272 -7.16 19.25 12.53
N ALA A 273 -8.07 20.12 12.10
CA ALA A 273 -9.50 20.01 12.39
C ALA A 273 -10.10 18.72 11.81
N HIS A 274 -9.75 18.37 10.57
CA HIS A 274 -10.20 17.13 9.96
C HIS A 274 -9.68 15.90 10.71
N ARG A 275 -8.37 15.89 11.05
CA ARG A 275 -7.75 14.76 11.75
C ARG A 275 -8.37 14.55 13.13
N LYS A 276 -8.74 15.61 13.85
CA LYS A 276 -9.53 15.51 15.10
C LYS A 276 -10.83 14.74 14.91
N THR A 277 -11.63 15.12 13.91
CA THR A 277 -12.89 14.43 13.60
C THR A 277 -12.66 12.97 13.23
N SER A 278 -11.67 12.69 12.37
CA SER A 278 -11.37 11.32 11.95
C SER A 278 -10.86 10.45 13.10
N VAL A 279 -9.99 10.96 13.98
CA VAL A 279 -9.51 10.23 15.17
C VAL A 279 -10.65 9.97 16.15
N ALA A 280 -11.55 10.93 16.35
CA ALA A 280 -12.71 10.74 17.20
C ALA A 280 -13.61 9.60 16.71
N ALA A 281 -13.87 9.53 15.39
CA ALA A 281 -14.60 8.42 14.79
C ALA A 281 -13.84 7.09 14.89
N GLN A 282 -12.53 7.12 14.66
CA GLN A 282 -11.67 5.94 14.72
C GLN A 282 -11.65 5.28 16.11
N LYS A 283 -11.65 6.09 17.18
CA LYS A 283 -11.71 5.65 18.58
C LYS A 283 -13.00 4.90 18.95
N LEU A 284 -14.01 4.87 18.08
CA LEU A 284 -15.26 4.13 18.28
C LEU A 284 -15.25 2.76 17.59
N LEU A 285 -14.29 2.51 16.70
CA LEU A 285 -14.22 1.26 15.95
C LEU A 285 -13.68 0.12 16.83
N PRO A 286 -14.30 -1.08 16.81
CA PRO A 286 -13.76 -2.24 17.51
C PRO A 286 -12.30 -2.53 17.13
N SER A 287 -11.49 -2.94 18.10
CA SER A 287 -10.03 -3.14 17.99
C SER A 287 -9.22 -1.85 17.78
N GLN A 288 -9.88 -0.69 17.77
CA GLN A 288 -9.24 0.63 17.67
C GLN A 288 -9.72 1.57 18.78
N ARG A 289 -10.48 1.10 19.77
CA ARG A 289 -10.83 1.90 20.94
C ARG A 289 -9.62 2.08 21.85
N PRO A 290 -9.54 3.16 22.64
CA PRO A 290 -8.42 3.36 23.56
C PRO A 290 -8.14 2.14 24.47
N GLU A 291 -9.18 1.51 25.01
CA GLU A 291 -9.09 0.31 25.83
C GLU A 291 -8.59 -0.92 25.05
N ASP A 292 -8.95 -1.05 23.77
CA ASP A 292 -8.48 -2.15 22.92
C ASP A 292 -6.98 -2.00 22.63
N LEU A 293 -6.54 -0.78 22.30
CA LEU A 293 -5.12 -0.49 22.09
C LEU A 293 -4.32 -0.70 23.38
N GLN A 294 -4.85 -0.26 24.52
CA GLN A 294 -4.18 -0.47 25.81
C GLN A 294 -4.11 -1.96 26.15
N ALA A 295 -5.17 -2.74 25.92
CA ALA A 295 -5.15 -4.19 26.09
C ALA A 295 -4.12 -4.86 25.17
N ALA A 296 -4.07 -4.47 23.88
CA ALA A 296 -3.08 -4.98 22.93
C ALA A 296 -1.64 -4.66 23.36
N TYR A 297 -1.39 -3.47 23.90
CA TYR A 297 -0.08 -3.10 24.41
C TYR A 297 0.30 -3.88 25.67
N SER A 298 -0.65 -4.07 26.60
CA SER A 298 -0.46 -4.89 27.80
C SER A 298 -0.21 -6.38 27.49
N LEU A 299 -0.67 -6.86 26.33
CA LEU A 299 -0.34 -8.19 25.79
C LEU A 299 1.03 -8.25 25.10
N HIS A 300 1.83 -7.18 25.15
CA HIS A 300 3.14 -7.07 24.51
C HIS A 300 3.11 -7.28 22.99
N LEU A 301 2.02 -6.88 22.32
CA LEU A 301 1.90 -7.02 20.86
C LEU A 301 2.73 -6.00 20.07
N ALA A 302 3.24 -4.96 20.71
CA ALA A 302 4.09 -3.97 20.05
C ALA A 302 5.47 -4.59 19.70
N PRO A 303 5.94 -4.50 18.44
CA PRO A 303 7.22 -5.10 18.05
C PRO A 303 8.40 -4.39 18.73
N PRO A 304 9.58 -5.02 18.85
CA PRO A 304 10.76 -4.39 19.45
C PRO A 304 11.14 -3.06 18.76
N SER A 305 11.33 -2.02 19.58
CA SER A 305 11.73 -0.68 19.14
C SER A 305 13.26 -0.52 19.08
N ILE A 306 13.72 0.49 18.35
CA ILE A 306 15.11 0.96 18.30
C ILE A 306 15.22 2.34 18.94
N ASP A 307 16.32 2.60 19.64
CA ASP A 307 16.66 3.93 20.15
C ASP A 307 16.91 4.90 18.98
N PHE A 308 15.95 5.80 18.76
CA PHE A 308 15.94 6.74 17.65
C PHE A 308 17.15 7.71 17.64
N PRO A 309 17.47 8.43 18.74
CA PRO A 309 18.70 9.22 18.83
C PRO A 309 19.98 8.43 18.55
N ALA A 310 20.11 7.23 19.12
CA ALA A 310 21.29 6.39 18.90
C ALA A 310 21.40 5.97 17.42
N ARG A 311 20.28 5.60 16.78
CA ARG A 311 20.26 5.24 15.37
C ARG A 311 20.70 6.38 14.47
N LEU A 312 20.29 7.62 14.76
CA LEU A 312 20.73 8.81 14.03
C LEU A 312 22.24 9.06 14.16
N ARG A 313 22.89 8.65 15.26
CA ARG A 313 24.35 8.78 15.44
C ARG A 313 25.15 7.64 14.81
N GLN A 314 24.51 6.51 14.50
CA GLN A 314 25.11 5.31 13.92
C GLN A 314 24.96 5.23 12.38
N SER A 315 24.85 6.37 11.70
CA SER A 315 24.74 6.41 10.25
C SER A 315 26.07 6.02 9.58
N PRO A 316 26.03 5.34 8.42
CA PRO A 316 27.22 5.11 7.62
C PRO A 316 27.79 6.39 6.98
N PHE A 317 27.03 7.48 7.03
CA PHE A 317 27.42 8.79 6.52
C PHE A 317 27.57 9.79 7.66
N LYS A 318 28.38 10.83 7.46
CA LYS A 318 28.53 11.94 8.43
C LYS A 318 27.22 12.67 8.71
N LEU A 319 26.29 12.64 7.76
CA LEU A 319 24.96 13.22 7.87
C LEU A 319 23.93 12.10 7.70
N SER A 320 23.01 11.98 8.65
CA SER A 320 22.00 10.92 8.63
C SER A 320 20.82 11.27 7.74
N LEU A 321 20.30 10.29 7.00
CA LEU A 321 19.12 10.46 6.17
C LEU A 321 17.87 9.88 6.85
N MET A 322 16.84 10.70 6.93
CA MET A 322 15.46 10.31 7.20
C MET A 322 14.69 10.32 5.86
N ALA A 323 14.52 9.16 5.26
CA ALA A 323 13.88 9.02 3.95
C ALA A 323 12.37 8.92 4.10
N GLU A 324 11.63 9.86 3.52
CA GLU A 324 10.18 9.99 3.66
C GLU A 324 9.43 9.31 2.51
N ILE A 325 8.51 8.41 2.87
CA ILE A 325 7.54 7.80 1.96
C ILE A 325 6.28 8.65 1.99
N LYS A 326 5.94 9.24 0.85
CA LYS A 326 4.83 10.19 0.72
C LYS A 326 4.21 10.10 -0.67
N ARG A 327 2.93 9.73 -0.73
CA ARG A 327 2.19 9.58 -2.00
C ARG A 327 1.62 10.90 -2.51
N ALA A 328 1.30 11.85 -1.63
CA ALA A 328 0.81 13.17 -1.98
C ALA A 328 1.27 14.24 -0.97
N SER A 329 1.11 15.52 -1.31
CA SER A 329 1.26 16.61 -0.34
C SER A 329 0.33 17.78 -0.66
N PRO A 330 -0.07 18.60 0.34
CA PRO A 330 -0.92 19.76 0.09
C PRO A 330 -0.38 20.75 -0.94
N SER A 331 0.95 20.91 -1.02
CA SER A 331 1.60 21.85 -1.93
C SER A 331 1.81 21.33 -3.35
N LYS A 332 1.82 20.01 -3.56
CA LYS A 332 2.18 19.37 -4.85
C LYS A 332 1.11 18.45 -5.41
N GLY A 333 0.04 18.17 -4.67
CA GLY A 333 -0.93 17.15 -5.03
C GLY A 333 -0.34 15.75 -4.99
N ILE A 334 -0.82 14.87 -5.86
CA ILE A 334 -0.35 13.49 -5.98
C ILE A 334 1.08 13.45 -6.54
N ILE A 335 1.97 12.75 -5.84
CA ILE A 335 3.35 12.49 -6.24
C ILE A 335 3.43 11.11 -6.90
N SER A 336 2.97 10.06 -6.21
CA SER A 336 2.96 8.69 -6.72
C SER A 336 2.03 7.79 -5.90
N LEU A 337 0.78 7.66 -6.35
CA LEU A 337 -0.24 6.82 -5.68
C LEU A 337 0.08 5.31 -5.75
N SER A 338 0.75 4.85 -6.81
CA SER A 338 1.13 3.44 -6.99
C SER A 338 2.30 3.00 -6.10
N THR A 339 2.87 3.90 -5.30
CA THR A 339 4.00 3.57 -4.42
C THR A 339 3.62 2.48 -3.42
N CYS A 340 4.29 1.34 -3.51
CA CYS A 340 4.30 0.31 -2.49
C CYS A 340 5.25 0.71 -1.35
N ALA A 341 4.70 1.19 -0.24
CA ALA A 341 5.46 1.67 0.92
C ALA A 341 6.53 0.66 1.43
N PRO A 342 6.22 -0.62 1.67
CA PRO A 342 7.24 -1.57 2.14
C PRO A 342 8.37 -1.83 1.13
N ALA A 343 8.07 -1.83 -0.18
CA ALA A 343 9.11 -1.96 -1.20
C ALA A 343 10.03 -0.72 -1.21
N GLN A 344 9.46 0.47 -1.18
CA GLN A 344 10.21 1.72 -1.13
C GLN A 344 11.07 1.85 0.14
N ALA A 345 10.55 1.41 1.28
CA ALA A 345 11.29 1.39 2.54
C ALA A 345 12.55 0.51 2.47
N ARG A 346 12.46 -0.67 1.82
CA ARG A 346 13.64 -1.53 1.60
C ARG A 346 14.66 -0.85 0.72
N THR A 347 14.25 -0.23 -0.37
CA THR A 347 15.14 0.53 -1.25
C THR A 347 15.88 1.63 -0.48
N TYR A 348 15.17 2.41 0.33
CA TYR A 348 15.79 3.45 1.16
C TYR A 348 16.72 2.88 2.24
N ALA A 349 16.33 1.78 2.89
CA ALA A 349 17.14 1.13 3.91
C ALA A 349 18.45 0.56 3.32
N GLU A 350 18.38 -0.12 2.18
CA GLU A 350 19.56 -0.65 1.47
C GLU A 350 20.48 0.45 0.93
N ALA A 351 19.91 1.62 0.60
CA ALA A 351 20.69 2.81 0.24
C ALA A 351 21.33 3.53 1.44
N GLY A 352 21.06 3.09 2.68
CA GLY A 352 21.70 3.60 3.89
C GLY A 352 20.91 4.67 4.64
N ALA A 353 19.59 4.78 4.41
CA ALA A 353 18.75 5.61 5.27
C ALA A 353 18.83 5.14 6.73
N SER A 354 18.94 6.10 7.66
CA SER A 354 18.96 5.82 9.10
C SER A 354 17.54 5.75 9.69
N VAL A 355 16.60 6.42 9.03
CA VAL A 355 15.20 6.49 9.42
C VAL A 355 14.32 6.40 8.18
N ILE A 356 13.22 5.66 8.27
CA ILE A 356 12.14 5.68 7.29
C ILE A 356 10.97 6.46 7.90
N SER A 357 10.67 7.61 7.32
CA SER A 357 9.52 8.43 7.70
C SER A 357 8.32 8.00 6.88
N VAL A 358 7.25 7.56 7.53
CA VAL A 358 6.03 7.10 6.88
C VAL A 358 4.91 8.08 7.18
N LEU A 359 4.37 8.72 6.14
CA LEU A 359 3.16 9.52 6.28
C LEU A 359 1.98 8.57 6.54
N THR A 360 1.23 8.80 7.62
CA THR A 360 0.04 7.99 7.94
C THR A 360 -1.28 8.76 7.77
N GLU A 361 -1.20 10.04 7.40
CA GLU A 361 -2.37 10.89 7.20
C GLU A 361 -3.06 10.54 5.86
N PRO A 362 -4.35 10.14 5.87
CA PRO A 362 -5.00 9.59 4.70
C PRO A 362 -5.42 10.61 3.64
N GLU A 363 -5.79 11.85 4.00
CA GLU A 363 -6.50 12.70 3.04
C GLU A 363 -5.61 13.57 2.19
N TRP A 364 -4.64 14.23 2.81
CA TRP A 364 -3.71 15.12 2.12
C TRP A 364 -2.42 14.43 1.71
N PHE A 365 -1.98 13.42 2.47
CA PHE A 365 -0.73 12.72 2.20
C PHE A 365 -0.91 11.33 1.58
N LYS A 366 -2.15 10.81 1.55
CA LYS A 366 -2.51 9.49 1.01
C LYS A 366 -1.70 8.37 1.67
N GLY A 367 -1.48 8.51 2.97
CA GLY A 367 -0.83 7.53 3.83
C GLY A 367 -1.84 6.75 4.67
N SER A 368 -1.35 5.76 5.42
CA SER A 368 -2.18 5.00 6.34
C SER A 368 -1.37 4.41 7.48
N ILE A 369 -2.02 4.06 8.58
CA ILE A 369 -1.38 3.29 9.67
C ILE A 369 -0.92 1.91 9.18
N GLU A 370 -1.57 1.37 8.14
CA GLU A 370 -1.20 0.08 7.56
C GLU A 370 0.11 0.15 6.76
N ASP A 371 0.38 1.28 6.10
CA ASP A 371 1.69 1.52 5.49
C ASP A 371 2.81 1.44 6.53
N LEU A 372 2.59 2.00 7.72
CA LEU A 372 3.55 1.94 8.83
C LEU A 372 3.80 0.48 9.29
N ARG A 373 2.72 -0.31 9.44
CA ARG A 373 2.83 -1.74 9.82
C ARG A 373 3.61 -2.54 8.80
N GLN A 374 3.27 -2.40 7.52
CA GLN A 374 3.92 -3.14 6.44
C GLN A 374 5.37 -2.71 6.24
N VAL A 375 5.67 -1.40 6.34
CA VAL A 375 7.04 -0.90 6.34
C VAL A 375 7.84 -1.50 7.49
N ARG A 376 7.28 -1.49 8.71
CA ARG A 376 7.97 -2.11 9.85
C ARG A 376 8.19 -3.60 9.61
N GLN A 377 7.20 -4.34 9.13
CA GLN A 377 7.31 -5.78 8.85
C GLN A 377 8.40 -6.08 7.80
N ALA A 378 8.43 -5.32 6.70
CA ALA A 378 9.41 -5.50 5.63
C ALA A 378 10.86 -5.28 6.07
N LEU A 379 11.07 -4.44 7.10
CA LEU A 379 12.38 -4.11 7.66
C LEU A 379 12.79 -5.00 8.84
N ALA A 380 11.91 -5.87 9.33
CA ALA A 380 12.09 -6.54 10.62
C ALA A 380 13.32 -7.43 10.74
N ALA A 381 13.66 -8.12 9.66
CA ALA A 381 14.78 -9.04 9.61
C ALA A 381 16.11 -8.37 9.26
N MET A 382 16.13 -7.05 8.99
CA MET A 382 17.38 -6.37 8.65
C MET A 382 18.26 -6.20 9.89
N PRO A 383 19.52 -6.69 9.91
CA PRO A 383 20.39 -6.61 11.08
C PRO A 383 20.66 -5.19 11.59
N ASN A 384 20.66 -4.20 10.69
CA ASN A 384 20.81 -2.78 11.01
C ASN A 384 19.64 -1.98 10.43
N ARG A 385 18.40 -2.39 10.75
CA ARG A 385 17.21 -1.73 10.21
C ARG A 385 17.18 -0.24 10.59
N PRO A 386 16.68 0.65 9.72
CA PRO A 386 16.40 2.03 10.09
C PRO A 386 15.31 2.11 11.18
N ALA A 387 15.31 3.22 11.92
CA ALA A 387 14.17 3.56 12.78
C ALA A 387 12.96 3.94 11.90
N VAL A 388 11.75 3.65 12.37
CA VAL A 388 10.51 3.99 11.68
C VAL A 388 9.84 5.17 12.38
N LEU A 389 9.72 6.29 11.67
CA LEU A 389 9.04 7.49 12.14
C LEU A 389 7.60 7.51 11.61
N ARG A 390 6.61 7.55 12.52
CA ARG A 390 5.24 7.94 12.14
C ARG A 390 5.20 9.45 11.95
N LYS A 391 5.02 9.89 10.71
CA LYS A 391 4.86 11.29 10.34
C LYS A 391 3.38 11.61 10.21
N GLU A 392 2.85 12.33 11.19
CA GLU A 392 1.43 12.69 11.27
C GLU A 392 1.24 13.94 12.14
N PHE A 393 0.00 14.44 12.20
CA PHE A 393 -0.47 15.49 13.10
C PHE A 393 -1.01 14.86 14.39
N ILE A 394 -0.14 14.67 15.38
CA ILE A 394 -0.46 14.02 16.65
C ILE A 394 -0.91 15.02 17.71
N PHE A 395 -2.06 14.78 18.33
CA PHE A 395 -2.62 15.64 19.38
C PHE A 395 -3.23 14.89 20.57
N GLU A 396 -3.26 13.55 20.54
CA GLU A 396 -3.72 12.72 21.64
C GLU A 396 -2.82 11.49 21.84
N GLU A 397 -2.76 10.99 23.08
CA GLU A 397 -2.02 9.78 23.47
C GLU A 397 -2.45 8.55 22.65
N TYR A 398 -3.73 8.51 22.26
CA TYR A 398 -4.31 7.51 21.38
C TYR A 398 -3.46 7.26 20.11
N GLN A 399 -3.09 8.33 19.40
CA GLN A 399 -2.32 8.21 18.16
C GLN A 399 -0.90 7.71 18.43
N ILE A 400 -0.31 8.01 19.59
CA ILE A 400 1.03 7.56 19.96
C ILE A 400 1.00 6.06 20.29
N LEU A 401 -0.01 5.62 21.05
CA LEU A 401 -0.18 4.20 21.38
C LEU A 401 -0.43 3.37 20.11
N GLU A 402 -1.29 3.86 19.23
CA GLU A 402 -1.54 3.26 17.91
C GLU A 402 -0.24 3.17 17.10
N ALA A 403 0.57 4.23 17.08
CA ALA A 403 1.85 4.25 16.38
C ALA A 403 2.80 3.18 16.93
N ARG A 404 2.90 3.08 18.26
CA ARG A 404 3.78 2.12 18.93
C ARG A 404 3.39 0.68 18.59
N LEU A 405 2.09 0.37 18.62
CA LEU A 405 1.54 -0.94 18.25
C LEU A 405 1.72 -1.25 16.75
N ALA A 406 1.62 -0.24 15.89
CA ALA A 406 1.92 -0.39 14.47
C ALA A 406 3.43 -0.52 14.17
N GLY A 407 4.28 -0.30 15.18
CA GLY A 407 5.71 -0.53 15.11
C GLY A 407 6.56 0.69 14.78
N ALA A 408 6.07 1.90 15.04
CA ALA A 408 6.90 3.09 15.09
C ALA A 408 7.96 2.97 16.19
N ASP A 409 9.16 3.47 15.90
CA ASP A 409 10.23 3.70 16.87
C ASP A 409 10.20 5.15 17.41
N THR A 410 9.58 6.06 16.66
CA THR A 410 9.42 7.47 17.02
C THR A 410 8.20 8.08 16.33
N VAL A 411 7.76 9.24 16.84
CA VAL A 411 6.62 10.01 16.36
C VAL A 411 6.99 11.48 16.19
N LEU A 412 6.29 12.18 15.30
CA LEU A 412 6.41 13.63 15.15
C LEU A 412 5.52 14.38 16.15
N LEU A 413 6.08 15.35 16.86
CA LEU A 413 5.30 16.34 17.64
C LEU A 413 5.59 17.74 17.10
N ILE A 414 4.56 18.51 16.77
CA ILE A 414 4.70 19.82 16.12
C ILE A 414 4.39 20.92 17.13
N VAL A 415 5.39 21.72 17.51
CA VAL A 415 5.22 22.76 18.54
C VAL A 415 4.18 23.80 18.14
N LYS A 416 4.17 24.21 16.86
CA LYS A 416 3.21 25.19 16.32
C LYS A 416 1.74 24.77 16.47
N MET A 417 1.47 23.47 16.57
CA MET A 417 0.12 22.90 16.59
C MET A 417 -0.39 22.63 18.01
N LEU A 418 0.52 22.48 18.97
CA LEU A 418 0.20 21.99 20.32
C LEU A 418 0.46 23.08 21.35
N ASP A 419 -0.47 23.27 22.28
CA ASP A 419 -0.17 24.03 23.48
C ASP A 419 0.89 23.31 24.34
N LEU A 420 1.57 24.07 25.21
CA LEU A 420 2.69 23.57 26.00
C LEU A 420 2.30 22.40 26.92
N GLU A 421 1.08 22.42 27.47
CA GLU A 421 0.58 21.36 28.35
C GLU A 421 0.42 20.05 27.57
N THR A 422 -0.28 20.12 26.43
CA THR A 422 -0.52 18.98 25.54
C THR A 422 0.80 18.45 24.98
N LEU A 423 1.69 19.32 24.49
CA LEU A 423 3.01 18.94 24.00
C LEU A 423 3.81 18.18 25.07
N THR A 424 3.85 18.72 26.31
CA THR A 424 4.57 18.10 27.42
C THR A 424 3.99 16.74 27.78
N LYS A 425 2.66 16.64 27.80
CA LYS A 425 1.95 15.38 28.07
C LYS A 425 2.29 14.32 27.02
N LEU A 426 2.18 14.65 25.73
CA LEU A 426 2.44 13.74 24.61
C LEU A 426 3.91 13.32 24.52
N TYR A 427 4.84 14.24 24.79
CA TYR A 427 6.27 13.95 24.82
C TYR A 427 6.59 12.95 25.93
N LYS A 428 6.13 13.19 27.17
CA LYS A 428 6.33 12.27 28.29
C LYS A 428 5.67 10.91 28.04
N TYR A 429 4.45 10.89 27.50
CA TYR A 429 3.76 9.65 27.15
C TYR A 429 4.52 8.83 26.09
N SER A 430 5.12 9.48 25.09
CA SER A 430 5.97 8.78 24.12
C SER A 430 7.16 8.10 24.79
N GLN A 431 7.79 8.78 25.75
CA GLN A 431 8.93 8.23 26.49
C GLN A 431 8.56 7.02 27.36
N THR A 432 7.36 6.99 27.96
CA THR A 432 6.91 5.80 28.72
C THR A 432 6.71 4.57 27.83
N LEU A 433 6.49 4.77 26.52
CA LEU A 433 6.42 3.72 25.51
C LEU A 433 7.79 3.39 24.88
N GLY A 434 8.87 4.01 25.37
CA GLY A 434 10.23 3.83 24.86
C GLY A 434 10.52 4.55 23.55
N MET A 435 9.73 5.56 23.19
CA MET A 435 9.91 6.35 21.96
C MET A 435 10.36 7.77 22.31
N GLU A 436 11.49 8.20 21.77
CA GLU A 436 11.92 9.60 21.80
C GLU A 436 11.32 10.34 20.59
N PRO A 437 10.46 11.35 20.77
CA PRO A 437 9.83 12.06 19.66
C PRO A 437 10.81 12.91 18.84
N LEU A 438 10.49 13.07 17.55
CA LEU A 438 11.02 14.17 16.74
C LEU A 438 10.17 15.41 16.99
N VAL A 439 10.71 16.41 17.70
CA VAL A 439 10.00 17.66 17.99
C VAL A 439 10.27 18.68 16.88
N GLU A 440 9.22 19.05 16.14
CA GLU A 440 9.30 19.96 14.99
C GLU A 440 9.07 21.42 15.40
N VAL A 441 9.99 22.29 14.97
CA VAL A 441 10.02 23.72 15.22
C VAL A 441 10.28 24.51 13.93
N GLN A 442 9.92 25.79 13.92
CA GLN A 442 10.09 26.69 12.78
C GLN A 442 10.76 28.03 13.14
N ASN A 443 10.70 28.45 14.40
CA ASN A 443 11.22 29.75 14.85
C ASN A 443 11.89 29.65 16.22
N VAL A 444 12.42 30.79 16.68
CA VAL A 444 13.19 30.89 17.93
C VAL A 444 12.37 30.52 19.16
N ASP A 445 11.11 30.93 19.22
CA ASP A 445 10.27 30.68 20.40
C ASP A 445 9.85 29.22 20.47
N GLU A 446 9.50 28.60 19.34
CA GLU A 446 9.26 27.17 19.25
C GLU A 446 10.52 26.34 19.60
N MET A 447 11.71 26.82 19.19
CA MET A 447 12.99 26.19 19.54
C MET A 447 13.23 26.22 21.05
N LYS A 448 12.99 27.35 21.73
CA LYS A 448 13.12 27.44 23.20
C LYS A 448 12.20 26.45 23.89
N VAL A 449 10.95 26.34 23.44
CA VAL A 449 9.99 25.36 23.97
C VAL A 449 10.52 23.93 23.82
N ALA A 450 11.05 23.57 22.65
CA ALA A 450 11.60 22.23 22.43
C ALA A 450 12.85 21.93 23.31
N VAL A 451 13.70 22.93 23.55
CA VAL A 451 14.88 22.82 24.41
C VAL A 451 14.48 22.71 25.89
N GLU A 452 13.55 23.55 26.36
CA GLU A 452 13.02 23.50 27.74
C GLU A 452 12.27 22.19 28.02
N LEU A 453 11.61 21.62 27.00
CA LEU A 453 10.99 20.30 27.07
C LEU A 453 12.02 19.17 27.27
N GLY A 454 13.29 19.41 26.93
CA GLY A 454 14.36 18.41 26.99
C GLY A 454 14.41 17.48 25.78
N ALA A 455 13.91 17.92 24.62
CA ALA A 455 13.88 17.10 23.41
C ALA A 455 15.29 16.70 22.95
N LYS A 456 15.52 15.39 22.76
CA LYS A 456 16.83 14.86 22.31
C LYS A 456 16.98 14.89 20.79
N VAL A 457 15.88 15.04 20.05
CA VAL A 457 15.89 15.21 18.60
C VAL A 457 14.93 16.32 18.20
N ILE A 458 15.47 17.38 17.59
CA ILE A 458 14.69 18.55 17.16
C ILE A 458 14.79 18.70 15.64
N GLY A 459 13.65 18.80 14.98
CA GLY A 459 13.55 19.01 13.54
C GLY A 459 13.18 20.44 13.20
N VAL A 460 14.01 21.14 12.45
CA VAL A 460 13.70 22.47 11.93
C VAL A 460 13.01 22.35 10.59
N ASN A 461 11.74 22.76 10.52
CA ASN A 461 11.00 22.79 9.26
C ASN A 461 11.33 24.07 8.48
N ASN A 462 12.19 23.95 7.46
CA ASN A 462 12.57 25.06 6.59
C ASN A 462 11.41 25.53 5.71
N ARG A 463 10.29 24.78 5.65
CA ARG A 463 9.07 25.21 4.99
C ARG A 463 8.14 25.87 5.99
N ASN A 464 7.69 27.08 5.69
CA ASN A 464 6.65 27.75 6.46
C ASN A 464 5.35 26.92 6.40
N LEU A 465 4.81 26.48 7.54
CA LEU A 465 3.63 25.62 7.56
C LEU A 465 2.31 26.37 7.27
N SER A 466 2.35 27.70 7.26
CA SER A 466 1.22 28.56 6.95
C SER A 466 1.23 29.06 5.51
N THR A 467 2.42 29.34 4.93
CA THR A 467 2.57 29.90 3.57
C THR A 467 3.20 28.94 2.56
N PHE A 468 3.84 27.87 3.04
CA PHE A 468 4.64 26.89 2.28
C PHE A 468 5.91 27.41 1.60
N ASP A 469 6.33 28.66 1.86
CA ASP A 469 7.62 29.18 1.42
C ASP A 469 8.77 28.42 2.09
N VAL A 470 9.89 28.25 1.38
CA VAL A 470 11.07 27.53 1.88
C VAL A 470 12.20 28.51 2.14
N ASP A 471 12.69 28.55 3.38
CA ASP A 471 13.89 29.29 3.79
C ASP A 471 14.92 28.35 4.41
N MET A 472 15.92 27.98 3.60
CA MET A 472 17.02 27.09 3.97
C MET A 472 17.99 27.70 4.99
N GLY A 473 17.91 29.01 5.25
CA GLY A 473 18.68 29.68 6.31
C GLY A 473 18.12 29.47 7.71
N THR A 474 16.90 28.96 7.84
CA THR A 474 16.20 28.80 9.13
C THR A 474 16.95 27.88 10.08
N THR A 475 17.35 26.69 9.59
CA THR A 475 18.11 25.72 10.38
C THR A 475 19.40 26.34 10.94
N THR A 476 20.17 27.03 10.09
CA THR A 476 21.44 27.66 10.49
C THR A 476 21.25 28.74 11.56
N ARG A 477 20.16 29.52 11.48
CA ARG A 477 19.87 30.58 12.48
C ARG A 477 19.49 30.01 13.85
N LEU A 478 18.76 28.89 13.89
CA LEU A 478 18.27 28.31 15.15
C LEU A 478 19.29 27.42 15.87
N MET A 479 20.28 26.91 15.15
CA MET A 479 21.31 25.99 15.66
C MET A 479 22.00 26.46 16.95
N LYS A 480 22.26 27.76 17.11
CA LYS A 480 22.96 28.32 18.29
C LYS A 480 22.20 28.14 19.61
N LEU A 481 20.91 27.81 19.53
CA LEU A 481 20.04 27.61 20.68
C LEU A 481 19.96 26.13 21.10
N VAL A 482 20.53 25.22 20.30
CA VAL A 482 20.39 23.78 20.47
C VAL A 482 21.52 23.24 21.36
N PRO A 483 21.23 22.47 22.42
CA PRO A 483 22.24 21.79 23.24
C PRO A 483 23.12 20.84 22.41
N GLU A 484 24.37 20.64 22.83
CA GLU A 484 25.34 19.78 22.10
C GLU A 484 24.93 18.31 22.02
N ASP A 485 24.20 17.81 23.01
CA ASP A 485 23.73 16.42 23.09
C ASP A 485 22.45 16.16 22.28
N THR A 486 21.74 17.22 21.88
CA THR A 486 20.53 17.16 21.05
C THR A 486 20.89 17.00 19.57
N VAL A 487 20.26 16.03 18.91
CA VAL A 487 20.42 15.85 17.46
C VAL A 487 19.53 16.85 16.73
N LEU A 488 20.16 17.83 16.06
CA LEU A 488 19.46 18.78 15.20
C LEU A 488 19.23 18.20 13.80
N CYS A 489 18.01 18.27 13.31
CA CYS A 489 17.60 17.77 12.01
C CYS A 489 17.07 18.89 11.12
N ALA A 490 17.48 18.95 9.84
CA ALA A 490 16.89 19.86 8.86
C ALA A 490 15.77 19.16 8.08
N LEU A 491 14.58 19.75 8.07
CA LEU A 491 13.39 19.21 7.41
C LEU A 491 12.94 20.12 6.26
N SER A 492 12.39 19.52 5.21
CA SER A 492 11.84 20.20 4.02
C SER A 492 12.86 20.96 3.17
N GLY A 493 12.54 21.14 1.89
CA GLY A 493 13.28 22.03 0.99
C GLY A 493 14.55 21.44 0.37
N ILE A 494 14.93 20.21 0.73
CA ILE A 494 16.14 19.55 0.24
C ILE A 494 15.85 18.86 -1.09
N ALA A 495 16.47 19.34 -2.16
CA ALA A 495 16.34 18.83 -3.52
C ALA A 495 17.58 18.06 -3.98
N GLY A 496 18.77 18.36 -3.45
CA GLY A 496 20.00 17.66 -3.83
C GLY A 496 21.19 17.97 -2.92
N ARG A 497 22.37 17.55 -3.37
CA ARG A 497 23.63 17.67 -2.62
C ARG A 497 23.95 19.10 -2.18
N GLY A 498 23.78 20.07 -3.07
CA GLY A 498 24.08 21.49 -2.76
C GLY A 498 23.32 22.02 -1.54
N ASP A 499 22.09 21.53 -1.30
CA ASP A 499 21.26 21.96 -0.18
C ASP A 499 21.75 21.43 1.18
N VAL A 500 22.52 20.34 1.19
CA VAL A 500 22.98 19.69 2.42
C VAL A 500 24.45 19.93 2.73
N GLU A 501 25.22 20.49 1.79
CA GLU A 501 26.63 20.85 2.01
C GLU A 501 26.78 21.85 3.15
N ALA A 502 25.90 22.86 3.20
CA ALA A 502 25.85 23.82 4.30
C ALA A 502 25.52 23.16 5.65
N TYR A 503 24.71 22.10 5.67
CA TYR A 503 24.33 21.40 6.90
C TYR A 503 25.46 20.53 7.46
N ARG A 504 26.28 19.92 6.59
CA ARG A 504 27.43 19.10 7.01
C ARG A 504 28.51 19.88 7.74
N GLY A 505 28.76 21.11 7.32
CA GLY A 505 29.77 21.97 7.95
C GLY A 505 29.33 22.55 9.29
N ASN A 506 28.04 22.45 9.61
CA ASN A 506 27.37 23.24 10.64
C ASN A 506 26.72 22.39 11.74
N GLY A 507 27.14 21.14 11.93
CA GLY A 507 26.68 20.32 13.07
C GLY A 507 25.23 19.80 13.00
N VAL A 508 24.56 19.90 11.85
CA VAL A 508 23.26 19.23 11.63
C VAL A 508 23.50 17.72 11.58
N GLY A 509 22.80 16.97 12.43
CA GLY A 509 22.97 15.52 12.56
C GLY A 509 22.18 14.72 11.51
N ALA A 510 21.04 15.24 11.05
CA ALA A 510 20.23 14.54 10.05
C ALA A 510 19.44 15.45 9.11
N VAL A 511 19.00 14.91 7.99
CA VAL A 511 18.12 15.55 7.02
C VAL A 511 16.89 14.68 6.73
N LEU A 512 15.73 15.31 6.59
CA LEU A 512 14.51 14.63 6.12
C LEU A 512 14.24 14.99 4.66
N VAL A 513 14.26 13.99 3.79
CA VAL A 513 14.04 14.15 2.35
C VAL A 513 12.88 13.25 1.92
N GLY A 514 11.94 13.81 1.16
CA GLY A 514 10.77 13.07 0.67
C GLY A 514 10.59 13.22 -0.83
N GLU A 515 10.17 14.41 -1.28
CA GLU A 515 9.80 14.63 -2.69
C GLU A 515 10.93 14.30 -3.67
N ALA A 516 12.16 14.74 -3.41
CA ALA A 516 13.30 14.48 -4.29
C ALA A 516 13.60 12.97 -4.39
N LEU A 517 13.51 12.23 -3.29
CA LEU A 517 13.70 10.77 -3.28
C LEU A 517 12.60 10.06 -4.06
N MET A 518 11.34 10.44 -3.85
CA MET A 518 10.20 9.84 -4.54
C MET A 518 10.22 10.03 -6.06
N ARG A 519 10.95 11.04 -6.57
CA ARG A 519 11.11 11.32 -8.00
C ARG A 519 12.39 10.76 -8.61
N ALA A 520 13.33 10.28 -7.80
CA ALA A 520 14.63 9.82 -8.27
C ALA A 520 14.49 8.50 -9.06
N LYS A 521 14.99 8.50 -10.31
CA LYS A 521 15.05 7.27 -11.14
C LYS A 521 16.00 6.23 -10.56
N ASP A 522 17.15 6.70 -10.06
CA ASP A 522 18.11 5.89 -9.29
C ASP A 522 18.14 6.44 -7.86
N THR A 523 17.32 5.84 -7.01
CA THR A 523 17.22 6.23 -5.60
C THR A 523 18.56 6.02 -4.85
N ALA A 524 19.27 4.93 -5.13
CA ALA A 524 20.52 4.60 -4.44
C ALA A 524 21.63 5.58 -4.82
N GLY A 525 21.79 5.86 -6.12
CA GLY A 525 22.71 6.87 -6.63
C GLY A 525 22.44 8.25 -6.05
N PHE A 526 21.16 8.67 -6.05
CA PHE A 526 20.77 9.96 -5.48
C PHE A 526 21.09 10.07 -3.99
N ILE A 527 20.80 9.03 -3.19
CA ILE A 527 21.10 9.05 -1.74
C ILE A 527 22.60 9.20 -1.49
N ALA A 528 23.46 8.49 -2.22
CA ALA A 528 24.89 8.62 -2.00
C ALA A 528 25.46 9.95 -2.48
N GLU A 529 24.94 10.52 -3.57
CA GLU A 529 25.32 11.86 -4.00
C GLU A 529 24.93 12.89 -2.92
N LEU A 530 23.68 12.81 -2.45
CA LEU A 530 23.14 13.65 -1.38
C LEU A 530 23.98 13.55 -0.11
N LEU A 531 24.35 12.34 0.32
CA LEU A 531 25.14 12.06 1.51
C LEU A 531 26.66 12.05 1.27
N GLY A 532 27.08 12.39 0.05
CA GLY A 532 28.45 12.71 -0.34
C GLY A 532 29.41 11.57 -0.13
N GLY A 533 28.92 10.34 -0.29
CA GLY A 533 29.75 9.23 -0.71
C GLY A 533 30.17 9.45 -2.17
N GLY A 534 31.39 9.08 -2.54
CA GLY A 534 31.74 8.98 -3.96
C GLY A 534 30.91 7.89 -4.65
N GLN A 535 30.93 7.84 -5.99
CA GLN A 535 30.33 6.75 -6.77
C GLN A 535 30.77 5.36 -6.28
N GLU A 536 31.97 5.24 -5.69
CA GLU A 536 32.48 4.01 -5.03
C GLU A 536 31.62 3.51 -3.85
N ALA A 537 30.78 4.36 -3.23
CA ALA A 537 29.86 3.95 -2.18
C ALA A 537 28.63 3.19 -2.74
N VAL A 538 28.25 3.46 -3.99
CA VAL A 538 27.03 2.92 -4.66
C VAL A 538 27.35 2.00 -5.83
N GLU A 539 28.58 2.01 -6.35
CA GLU A 539 28.98 1.03 -7.35
C GLU A 539 28.71 -0.37 -6.79
N LYS A 540 27.63 -0.97 -7.30
CA LYS A 540 27.51 -2.40 -7.50
C LYS A 540 28.65 -2.77 -8.45
N LYS A 541 29.91 -2.75 -7.98
CA LYS A 541 30.86 -3.71 -8.49
C LYS A 541 30.15 -5.02 -8.23
N VAL A 542 29.65 -5.62 -9.31
CA VAL A 542 29.30 -7.04 -9.35
C VAL A 542 30.63 -7.72 -9.06
N GLN A 543 30.99 -7.76 -7.79
CA GLN A 543 32.04 -8.63 -7.30
C GLN A 543 31.52 -9.98 -7.73
N LYS A 544 32.20 -10.60 -8.71
CA LYS A 544 31.91 -11.97 -9.13
C LYS A 544 31.96 -12.82 -7.87
N ARG A 545 30.82 -12.98 -7.22
CA ARG A 545 30.69 -13.76 -6.00
C ARG A 545 30.68 -15.20 -6.48
N ARG A 546 31.69 -15.93 -6.06
CA ARG A 546 31.84 -17.34 -6.35
C ARG A 546 30.59 -18.07 -5.89
N LEU A 547 30.01 -18.88 -6.76
CA LEU A 547 28.85 -19.71 -6.46
C LEU A 547 29.15 -20.65 -5.29
N LEU A 548 28.30 -20.69 -4.27
CA LEU A 548 28.44 -21.63 -3.16
C LEU A 548 28.16 -23.06 -3.64
N VAL A 549 28.94 -24.02 -3.16
CA VAL A 549 28.83 -25.42 -3.61
C VAL A 549 28.52 -26.32 -2.42
N LYS A 550 27.38 -27.00 -2.47
CA LYS A 550 26.95 -27.99 -1.48
C LYS A 550 26.92 -29.40 -2.09
N ILE A 551 27.48 -30.36 -1.38
CA ILE A 551 27.41 -31.80 -1.72
C ILE A 551 26.49 -32.50 -0.73
N CYS A 552 25.29 -32.88 -1.16
CA CYS A 552 24.23 -33.45 -0.33
C CYS A 552 24.16 -34.99 -0.41
N GLY A 553 23.75 -35.63 0.69
CA GLY A 553 23.65 -37.09 0.77
C GLY A 553 25.01 -37.76 0.90
N THR A 554 25.96 -37.09 1.57
CA THR A 554 27.28 -37.65 1.86
C THR A 554 27.16 -38.81 2.84
N ARG A 555 27.75 -39.96 2.47
CA ARG A 555 27.61 -41.25 3.16
C ARG A 555 28.91 -41.79 3.75
N THR A 556 30.05 -41.24 3.38
CA THR A 556 31.34 -41.68 3.92
C THR A 556 32.23 -40.50 4.28
N PRO A 557 33.11 -40.64 5.29
CA PRO A 557 34.11 -39.62 5.62
C PRO A 557 35.06 -39.32 4.45
N GLU A 558 35.38 -40.31 3.62
CA GLU A 558 36.24 -40.14 2.45
C GLU A 558 35.60 -39.23 1.40
N ALA A 559 34.30 -39.42 1.11
CA ALA A 559 33.57 -38.55 0.19
C ALA A 559 33.46 -37.11 0.71
N ALA A 560 33.26 -36.96 2.04
CA ALA A 560 33.27 -35.66 2.68
C ALA A 560 34.62 -34.96 2.51
N LYS A 561 35.73 -35.66 2.80
CA LYS A 561 37.10 -35.14 2.65
C LYS A 561 37.38 -34.71 1.22
N VAL A 562 37.07 -35.57 0.23
CA VAL A 562 37.27 -35.26 -1.20
C VAL A 562 36.48 -34.02 -1.61
N ALA A 563 35.22 -33.88 -1.16
CA ALA A 563 34.41 -32.70 -1.44
C ALA A 563 35.03 -31.42 -0.84
N VAL A 564 35.49 -31.47 0.42
CA VAL A 564 36.15 -30.33 1.09
C VAL A 564 37.46 -29.94 0.40
N GLU A 565 38.30 -30.92 0.04
CA GLU A 565 39.58 -30.70 -0.64
C GLU A 565 39.41 -30.19 -2.08
N ALA A 566 38.37 -30.67 -2.79
CA ALA A 566 37.96 -30.13 -4.08
C ALA A 566 37.41 -28.70 -3.95
N GLY A 567 37.03 -28.30 -2.74
CA GLY A 567 36.74 -26.94 -2.36
C GLY A 567 35.27 -26.65 -2.11
N ALA A 568 34.40 -27.63 -1.85
CA ALA A 568 32.99 -27.41 -1.48
C ALA A 568 32.84 -26.47 -0.27
N ASP A 569 31.75 -25.70 -0.20
CA ASP A 569 31.45 -24.83 0.95
C ASP A 569 30.64 -25.56 2.01
N MET A 570 29.84 -26.55 1.61
CA MET A 570 28.90 -27.25 2.49
C MET A 570 28.85 -28.76 2.19
N ILE A 571 28.78 -29.57 3.24
CA ILE A 571 28.62 -31.02 3.16
C ILE A 571 27.30 -31.40 3.82
N GLY A 572 26.38 -32.01 3.08
CA GLY A 572 25.06 -32.39 3.55
C GLY A 572 24.94 -33.87 3.88
N MET A 573 24.42 -34.19 5.07
CA MET A 573 24.05 -35.53 5.51
C MET A 573 22.53 -35.66 5.56
N ILE A 574 21.99 -36.72 4.97
CA ILE A 574 20.55 -36.99 5.05
C ILE A 574 20.29 -37.76 6.33
N LEU A 575 19.49 -37.19 7.23
CA LEU A 575 19.13 -37.77 8.54
C LEU A 575 17.66 -38.23 8.55
N VAL A 576 17.09 -38.44 7.36
CA VAL A 576 15.70 -38.85 7.15
C VAL A 576 15.60 -40.36 7.06
N THR A 577 15.13 -40.99 8.14
CA THR A 577 14.98 -42.44 8.26
C THR A 577 14.15 -43.00 7.11
N GLY A 578 14.60 -44.13 6.54
CA GLY A 578 13.91 -44.81 5.42
C GLY A 578 14.21 -44.24 4.03
N ARG A 579 15.00 -43.16 3.90
CA ARG A 579 15.49 -42.68 2.59
C ARG A 579 16.78 -43.41 2.19
N LYS A 580 16.95 -43.68 0.89
CA LYS A 580 18.12 -44.41 0.33
C LYS A 580 19.48 -43.87 0.77
N ARG A 581 19.58 -42.55 0.97
CA ARG A 581 20.82 -41.84 1.32
C ARG A 581 20.95 -41.50 2.81
N CYS A 582 20.06 -42.02 3.66
CA CYS A 582 20.14 -41.80 5.10
C CYS A 582 21.42 -42.42 5.67
N VAL A 583 22.11 -41.71 6.55
CA VAL A 583 23.28 -42.23 7.29
C VAL A 583 22.91 -42.60 8.71
N SER A 584 23.66 -43.53 9.31
CA SER A 584 23.56 -43.81 10.75
C SER A 584 24.18 -42.65 11.54
N THR A 585 23.81 -42.51 12.82
CA THR A 585 24.40 -41.50 13.72
C THR A 585 25.92 -41.66 13.86
N GLU A 586 26.43 -42.90 13.85
CA GLU A 586 27.88 -43.17 13.90
C GLU A 586 28.59 -42.65 12.65
N THR A 587 28.05 -42.97 11.47
CA THR A 587 28.58 -42.47 10.19
C THR A 587 28.46 -40.94 10.11
N ALA A 588 27.35 -40.36 10.56
CA ALA A 588 27.16 -38.92 10.58
C ALA A 588 28.19 -38.21 11.48
N ARG A 589 28.51 -38.78 12.66
CA ARG A 589 29.59 -38.27 13.52
C ARG A 589 30.95 -38.35 12.85
N ALA A 590 31.25 -39.45 12.17
CA ALA A 590 32.52 -39.62 11.47
C ALA A 590 32.68 -38.59 10.33
N ILE A 591 31.62 -38.36 9.55
CA ILE A 591 31.57 -37.31 8.52
C ILE A 591 31.75 -35.93 9.15
N SER A 592 31.00 -35.62 10.21
CA SER A 592 31.08 -34.33 10.90
C SER A 592 32.51 -34.03 11.37
N ARG A 593 33.18 -34.99 12.03
CA ARG A 593 34.59 -34.84 12.44
C ARG A 593 35.50 -34.53 11.27
N VAL A 594 35.41 -35.29 10.17
CA VAL A 594 36.23 -35.04 8.97
C VAL A 594 35.99 -33.66 8.39
N VAL A 595 34.75 -33.16 8.35
CA VAL A 595 34.45 -31.82 7.84
C VAL A 595 35.02 -30.72 8.75
N HIS A 596 34.99 -30.91 10.07
CA HIS A 596 35.60 -29.99 11.03
C HIS A 596 37.14 -29.98 10.97
N ASP A 597 37.75 -31.16 10.80
CA ASP A 597 39.19 -31.34 10.84
C ASP A 597 39.90 -31.08 9.50
N THR A 598 39.16 -31.08 8.38
CA THR A 598 39.75 -30.87 7.05
C THR A 598 39.81 -29.38 6.72
N PRO A 599 41.01 -28.77 6.67
CA PRO A 599 41.14 -27.38 6.27
C PRO A 599 40.86 -27.23 4.77
N ARG A 600 40.22 -26.13 4.39
CA ARG A 600 40.06 -25.77 2.98
C ARG A 600 41.31 -25.02 2.50
N LYS A 601 41.71 -25.24 1.25
CA LYS A 601 42.71 -24.37 0.59
C LYS A 601 42.25 -22.92 0.71
N ALA A 602 43.10 -22.06 1.28
CA ALA A 602 42.82 -20.65 1.47
C ALA A 602 42.39 -20.03 0.13
N SER A 603 41.16 -19.53 0.05
CA SER A 603 40.77 -18.69 -1.08
C SER A 603 41.51 -17.37 -0.94
N THR A 604 42.25 -16.97 -1.97
CA THR A 604 43.04 -15.73 -2.04
C THR A 604 42.22 -14.43 -2.00
N SER A 605 40.97 -14.45 -1.54
CA SER A 605 40.15 -13.24 -1.38
C SER A 605 40.27 -12.69 0.04
N SER A 606 41.25 -11.81 0.22
CA SER A 606 41.50 -10.98 1.40
C SER A 606 40.49 -9.84 1.56
N ASP A 607 39.19 -10.10 1.43
CA ASP A 607 38.15 -9.07 1.47
C ASP A 607 37.04 -9.41 2.46
N MET A 608 37.41 -9.98 3.61
CA MET A 608 36.56 -9.93 4.81
C MET A 608 36.69 -8.53 5.43
N SER A 609 36.23 -7.50 4.71
CA SER A 609 35.95 -6.23 5.37
C SER A 609 34.82 -6.48 6.38
N SER A 610 35.05 -6.07 7.62
CA SER A 610 34.04 -6.08 8.67
C SER A 610 32.72 -5.48 8.14
N PRO A 611 31.54 -6.10 8.31
CA PRO A 611 30.26 -5.61 7.75
C PRO A 611 29.78 -4.27 8.34
N GLY A 612 30.62 -3.57 9.10
CA GLY A 612 30.29 -2.36 9.83
C GLY A 612 30.25 -1.14 8.92
N ALA A 613 29.17 -1.00 8.14
CA ALA A 613 28.54 0.28 7.81
C ALA A 613 27.51 0.15 6.67
N LYS A 614 27.77 -0.71 5.66
CA LYS A 614 26.92 -0.76 4.45
C LYS A 614 25.70 -1.66 4.66
N ALA A 615 24.50 -1.14 4.37
CA ALA A 615 23.26 -1.90 4.45
C ALA A 615 23.22 -2.94 3.33
N ALA A 616 23.18 -4.23 3.69
CA ALA A 616 22.97 -5.33 2.76
C ALA A 616 21.55 -5.88 2.92
N SER A 617 20.96 -6.36 1.81
CA SER A 617 19.70 -7.09 1.88
C SER A 617 19.87 -8.34 2.77
N TYR A 618 18.80 -8.77 3.44
CA TYR A 618 18.85 -9.88 4.41
C TYR A 618 19.52 -11.15 3.84
N PHE A 619 19.07 -11.66 2.69
CA PHE A 619 19.64 -12.88 2.12
C PHE A 619 21.07 -12.67 1.63
N ALA A 620 21.43 -11.46 1.18
CA ALA A 620 22.81 -11.15 0.82
C ALA A 620 23.73 -11.11 2.04
N HIS A 621 23.22 -10.64 3.20
CA HIS A 621 23.92 -10.62 4.47
C HIS A 621 24.14 -12.05 4.98
N THR A 622 23.08 -12.84 5.16
CA THR A 622 23.17 -14.23 5.67
C THR A 622 24.06 -15.10 4.79
N THR A 623 24.01 -14.95 3.46
CA THR A 623 24.90 -15.66 2.54
C THR A 623 26.38 -15.32 2.75
N ALA A 624 26.69 -14.06 3.06
CA ALA A 624 28.06 -13.59 3.23
C ALA A 624 28.62 -13.89 4.62
N THR A 625 27.76 -13.99 5.65
CA THR A 625 28.19 -14.10 7.05
C THR A 625 27.93 -15.47 7.68
N HIS A 626 26.88 -16.17 7.29
CA HIS A 626 26.40 -17.38 7.97
C HIS A 626 26.56 -18.65 7.14
N LEU A 627 26.65 -18.54 5.81
CA LEU A 627 26.71 -19.70 4.90
C LEU A 627 28.12 -20.01 4.39
N GLN A 628 29.14 -19.44 5.03
CA GLN A 628 30.55 -19.65 4.68
C GLN A 628 31.39 -19.68 5.96
N HIS A 629 32.50 -20.41 5.92
CA HIS A 629 33.50 -20.41 6.98
C HIS A 629 34.89 -20.09 6.39
N PRO A 630 35.74 -19.31 7.09
CA PRO A 630 37.01 -18.86 6.53
C PRO A 630 38.01 -19.99 6.24
N SER A 631 37.98 -21.09 7.02
CA SER A 631 39.02 -22.13 6.98
C SER A 631 38.54 -23.56 6.70
N ARG A 632 37.23 -23.83 6.65
CA ARG A 632 36.66 -25.18 6.45
C ARG A 632 35.33 -25.12 5.71
N ALA A 633 34.78 -26.28 5.35
CA ALA A 633 33.39 -26.38 4.90
C ALA A 633 32.43 -26.44 6.11
N LEU A 634 31.17 -26.10 5.86
CA LEU A 634 30.08 -26.21 6.84
C LEU A 634 29.41 -27.58 6.75
N ILE A 635 29.07 -28.18 7.88
CA ILE A 635 28.30 -29.43 7.95
C ILE A 635 26.80 -29.14 8.04
N VAL A 636 26.00 -29.79 7.19
CA VAL A 636 24.56 -29.58 7.05
C VAL A 636 23.80 -30.87 7.36
N GLY A 637 22.85 -30.83 8.29
CA GLY A 637 21.92 -31.93 8.51
C GLY A 637 20.62 -31.70 7.75
N VAL A 638 20.20 -32.64 6.92
CA VAL A 638 18.95 -32.57 6.14
C VAL A 638 17.85 -33.37 6.83
N PHE A 639 16.76 -32.68 7.13
CA PHE A 639 15.56 -33.21 7.77
C PHE A 639 14.34 -33.01 6.87
N GLN A 640 13.35 -33.88 7.06
CA GLN A 640 12.07 -33.89 6.36
C GLN A 640 10.99 -34.42 7.32
N ASN A 641 10.26 -33.51 7.95
CA ASN A 641 9.11 -33.76 8.82
C ASN A 641 9.40 -34.56 10.11
N GLN A 642 10.66 -34.67 10.54
CA GLN A 642 10.95 -35.13 11.90
C GLN A 642 10.55 -34.05 12.92
N ALA A 643 10.25 -34.49 14.16
CA ALA A 643 9.93 -33.58 15.25
C ALA A 643 11.08 -32.60 15.53
N LEU A 644 10.75 -31.34 15.86
CA LEU A 644 11.74 -30.30 16.16
C LEU A 644 12.72 -30.73 17.27
N GLU A 645 12.25 -31.47 18.29
CA GLU A 645 13.11 -32.00 19.35
C GLU A 645 14.22 -32.91 18.81
N TYR A 646 13.90 -33.76 17.83
CA TYR A 646 14.88 -34.61 17.15
C TYR A 646 15.86 -33.77 16.32
N VAL A 647 15.37 -32.76 15.59
CA VAL A 647 16.23 -31.85 14.83
C VAL A 647 17.24 -31.16 15.76
N LEU A 648 16.78 -30.64 16.90
CA LEU A 648 17.62 -29.97 17.88
C LEU A 648 18.60 -30.92 18.58
N SER A 649 18.21 -32.18 18.82
CA SER A 649 19.12 -33.17 19.41
C SER A 649 20.24 -33.54 18.44
N GLN A 650 19.92 -33.77 17.17
CA GLN A 650 20.90 -34.07 16.13
C GLN A 650 21.80 -32.87 15.82
N GLN A 651 21.26 -31.64 15.84
CA GLN A 651 22.05 -30.42 15.69
C GLN A 651 23.19 -30.35 16.72
N ARG A 652 22.89 -30.66 18.00
CA ARG A 652 23.90 -30.69 19.07
C ARG A 652 24.84 -31.89 18.97
N GLU A 653 24.28 -33.09 18.78
CA GLU A 653 25.03 -34.34 18.81
C GLU A 653 26.05 -34.47 17.67
N LEU A 654 25.74 -33.87 16.51
CA LEU A 654 26.57 -33.92 15.31
C LEU A 654 27.32 -32.61 15.05
N GLU A 655 27.19 -31.63 15.95
CA GLU A 655 27.79 -30.29 15.81
C GLU A 655 27.43 -29.65 14.45
N LEU A 656 26.14 -29.67 14.10
CA LEU A 656 25.70 -29.14 12.81
C LEU A 656 25.83 -27.62 12.76
N ASP A 657 26.55 -27.11 11.77
CA ASP A 657 26.63 -25.68 11.47
C ASP A 657 25.33 -25.16 10.85
N ILE A 658 24.63 -26.00 10.08
CA ILE A 658 23.40 -25.65 9.37
C ILE A 658 22.38 -26.79 9.48
N VAL A 659 21.12 -26.42 9.67
CA VAL A 659 19.99 -27.34 9.50
C VAL A 659 19.29 -27.04 8.18
N GLN A 660 19.02 -28.08 7.39
CA GLN A 660 18.19 -27.98 6.19
C GLN A 660 16.83 -28.62 6.45
N LEU A 661 15.76 -27.83 6.40
CA LEU A 661 14.37 -28.30 6.45
C LEU A 661 13.87 -28.52 5.03
N HIS A 662 13.51 -29.76 4.72
CA HIS A 662 13.26 -30.22 3.35
C HIS A 662 11.86 -30.83 3.15
N GLY A 663 11.00 -30.76 4.17
CA GLY A 663 9.62 -31.23 4.13
C GLY A 663 8.60 -30.09 4.12
N SER A 664 7.51 -30.31 4.85
CA SER A 664 6.42 -29.37 5.08
C SER A 664 6.52 -28.73 6.47
N GLU A 665 7.72 -28.66 7.05
CA GLU A 665 7.93 -28.05 8.35
C GLU A 665 7.55 -26.55 8.32
N PRO A 666 6.94 -26.03 9.39
CA PRO A 666 6.66 -24.61 9.53
C PRO A 666 7.94 -23.77 9.45
N ILE A 667 7.92 -22.64 8.74
CA ILE A 667 9.09 -21.77 8.58
C ILE A 667 9.52 -21.14 9.92
N GLU A 668 8.58 -21.02 10.87
CA GLU A 668 8.76 -20.48 12.21
C GLU A 668 9.80 -21.26 13.03
N TRP A 669 9.92 -22.57 12.78
CA TRP A 669 10.91 -23.42 13.44
C TRP A 669 12.34 -22.92 13.24
N ALA A 670 12.60 -22.26 12.11
CA ALA A 670 13.91 -21.75 11.81
C ALA A 670 14.38 -20.66 12.78
N THR A 671 13.47 -20.00 13.50
CA THR A 671 13.80 -19.05 14.57
C THR A 671 14.13 -19.73 15.91
N LEU A 672 13.80 -21.02 16.05
CA LEU A 672 14.04 -21.84 17.24
C LEU A 672 15.29 -22.71 17.13
N ILE A 673 15.81 -22.90 15.91
CA ILE A 673 17.01 -23.70 15.65
C ILE A 673 18.25 -22.82 15.90
N PRO A 674 19.20 -23.22 16.77
CA PRO A 674 20.31 -22.37 17.19
C PRO A 674 21.46 -22.32 16.17
N CYS A 675 21.15 -22.46 14.88
CA CYS A 675 22.09 -22.32 13.78
C CYS A 675 21.35 -21.89 12.50
N PRO A 676 22.05 -21.37 11.48
CA PRO A 676 21.44 -21.01 10.20
C PRO A 676 20.61 -22.14 9.60
N VAL A 677 19.44 -21.78 9.04
CA VAL A 677 18.53 -22.74 8.40
C VAL A 677 18.46 -22.53 6.90
N ILE A 678 18.68 -23.60 6.14
CA ILE A 678 18.31 -23.68 4.72
C ILE A 678 16.89 -24.26 4.65
N ARG A 679 15.97 -23.58 3.96
CA ARG A 679 14.61 -24.09 3.74
C ARG A 679 14.43 -24.47 2.29
N SER A 680 14.06 -25.72 2.03
CA SER A 680 13.72 -26.18 0.68
C SER A 680 12.34 -25.68 0.26
N PHE A 681 12.18 -25.28 -0.98
CA PHE A 681 10.91 -24.86 -1.57
C PHE A 681 10.78 -25.43 -2.97
N ARG A 682 9.53 -25.61 -3.42
CA ARG A 682 9.27 -25.83 -4.84
C ARG A 682 9.08 -24.49 -5.55
N PRO A 683 9.46 -24.37 -6.83
CA PRO A 683 9.34 -23.09 -7.55
C PRO A 683 7.89 -22.64 -7.78
N SER A 684 6.92 -23.55 -7.70
CA SER A 684 5.51 -23.27 -7.96
C SER A 684 4.58 -23.96 -6.98
N GLY A 685 3.33 -23.50 -6.94
CA GLY A 685 2.29 -24.03 -6.07
C GLY A 685 2.41 -23.60 -4.59
N PRO A 686 1.61 -24.21 -3.69
CA PRO A 686 1.58 -23.86 -2.27
C PRO A 686 2.93 -24.03 -1.55
N GLU A 687 3.80 -24.90 -2.06
CA GLU A 687 5.14 -25.16 -1.53
C GLU A 687 6.16 -24.05 -1.87
N SER A 688 5.76 -23.02 -2.60
CA SER A 688 6.54 -21.78 -2.80
C SER A 688 6.21 -20.69 -1.76
N LEU A 689 5.13 -20.86 -0.98
CA LEU A 689 4.68 -19.87 -0.02
C LEU A 689 5.73 -19.66 1.07
N GLY A 690 6.04 -18.39 1.34
CA GLY A 690 7.03 -18.01 2.36
C GLY A 690 8.49 -18.06 1.90
N LEU A 691 8.77 -18.43 0.63
CA LEU A 691 10.14 -18.47 0.08
C LEU A 691 10.90 -17.16 0.28
N GLY A 692 10.22 -16.04 0.04
CA GLY A 692 10.76 -14.70 0.21
C GLY A 692 10.68 -14.16 1.64
N THR A 693 10.13 -14.88 2.62
CA THR A 693 9.97 -14.33 3.98
C THR A 693 11.33 -14.23 4.67
N ARG A 694 11.77 -13.00 4.94
CA ARG A 694 13.04 -12.75 5.64
C ARG A 694 12.91 -13.02 7.14
N GLY A 695 14.03 -13.37 7.77
CA GLY A 695 14.12 -13.57 9.22
C GLY A 695 13.72 -14.95 9.71
N TYR A 696 13.16 -15.80 8.85
CA TYR A 696 12.85 -17.19 9.18
C TYR A 696 13.99 -18.10 8.76
N HIS A 697 14.30 -18.23 7.47
CA HIS A 697 15.43 -19.02 6.96
C HIS A 697 16.59 -18.13 6.53
N SER A 698 17.80 -18.67 6.50
CA SER A 698 19.01 -17.98 6.04
C SER A 698 19.10 -17.92 4.52
N ILE A 699 18.64 -18.96 3.82
CA ILE A 699 18.53 -18.98 2.36
C ILE A 699 17.48 -20.01 1.91
N PRO A 700 16.65 -19.69 0.90
CA PRO A 700 15.79 -20.66 0.25
C PRO A 700 16.58 -21.53 -0.73
N LEU A 701 16.34 -22.84 -0.70
CA LEU A 701 16.83 -23.81 -1.67
C LEU A 701 15.67 -24.20 -2.58
N LEU A 702 15.77 -23.92 -3.88
CA LEU A 702 14.79 -24.36 -4.86
C LEU A 702 15.13 -25.78 -5.32
N ASP A 703 14.18 -26.70 -5.19
CA ASP A 703 14.33 -28.10 -5.62
C ASP A 703 13.13 -28.51 -6.50
N SER A 704 13.35 -29.44 -7.42
CA SER A 704 12.37 -29.88 -8.42
C SER A 704 11.38 -30.94 -7.91
N GLY A 705 11.62 -31.56 -6.75
CA GLY A 705 10.74 -32.64 -6.26
C GLY A 705 11.14 -33.27 -4.93
N ALA A 706 10.62 -34.47 -4.63
CA ALA A 706 10.96 -35.23 -3.44
C ALA A 706 12.38 -35.81 -3.55
N GLY A 707 13.39 -35.01 -3.22
CA GLY A 707 14.83 -35.23 -3.33
C GLY A 707 15.30 -36.63 -3.75
N GLY A 708 16.03 -36.70 -4.86
CA GLY A 708 16.69 -37.92 -5.35
C GLY A 708 16.12 -38.55 -6.62
N THR A 709 15.18 -37.89 -7.32
CA THR A 709 14.56 -38.34 -8.58
C THR A 709 15.39 -38.02 -9.82
N GLY A 710 16.34 -37.08 -9.73
CA GLY A 710 17.13 -36.61 -10.87
C GLY A 710 16.38 -35.66 -11.82
N GLU A 711 15.15 -35.30 -11.48
CA GLU A 711 14.36 -34.30 -12.22
C GLU A 711 15.06 -32.94 -12.22
N LYS A 712 14.87 -32.18 -13.29
CA LYS A 712 15.47 -30.85 -13.45
C LYS A 712 14.48 -29.76 -13.02
N LEU A 713 15.00 -28.70 -12.41
CA LEU A 713 14.23 -27.48 -12.14
C LEU A 713 13.71 -26.85 -13.44
N ALA A 714 12.46 -26.41 -13.43
CA ALA A 714 11.88 -25.60 -14.50
C ALA A 714 12.42 -24.17 -14.42
N LEU A 715 13.36 -23.81 -15.30
CA LEU A 715 14.05 -22.51 -15.25
C LEU A 715 13.11 -21.31 -15.37
N ASP A 716 12.01 -21.44 -16.11
CA ASP A 716 11.04 -20.35 -16.28
C ASP A 716 10.29 -20.04 -14.99
N GLU A 717 10.01 -21.04 -14.15
CA GLU A 717 9.42 -20.84 -12.81
C GLU A 717 10.42 -20.14 -11.89
N VAL A 718 11.69 -20.55 -11.93
CA VAL A 718 12.76 -19.91 -11.16
C VAL A 718 12.94 -18.44 -11.59
N LYS A 719 12.93 -18.16 -12.89
CA LYS A 719 12.95 -16.79 -13.43
C LYS A 719 11.76 -15.97 -12.95
N GLY A 720 10.56 -16.56 -12.98
CA GLY A 720 9.34 -15.93 -12.50
C GLY A 720 9.43 -15.50 -11.04
N ILE A 721 9.89 -16.40 -10.14
CA ILE A 721 10.07 -16.09 -8.73
C ILE A 721 11.12 -15.01 -8.53
N LEU A 722 12.31 -15.20 -9.11
CA LEU A 722 13.40 -14.26 -8.93
C LEU A 722 13.05 -12.88 -9.49
N GLY A 723 12.29 -12.80 -10.58
CA GLY A 723 11.83 -11.55 -11.19
C GLY A 723 10.91 -10.70 -10.30
N GLN A 724 10.19 -11.31 -9.36
CA GLN A 724 9.24 -10.61 -8.47
C GLN A 724 9.94 -9.86 -7.33
N ASP A 725 11.18 -10.23 -6.98
CA ASP A 725 11.88 -9.69 -5.81
C ASP A 725 13.37 -9.53 -6.06
N GLU A 726 13.82 -8.29 -6.24
CA GLU A 726 15.24 -7.97 -6.47
C GLU A 726 16.16 -8.31 -5.31
N GLY A 727 15.63 -8.37 -4.09
CA GLY A 727 16.38 -8.69 -2.88
C GLY A 727 16.46 -10.19 -2.60
N LEU A 728 15.71 -11.03 -3.33
CA LEU A 728 15.69 -12.47 -3.15
C LEU A 728 16.99 -13.10 -3.66
N ARG A 729 17.55 -14.02 -2.89
CA ARG A 729 18.67 -14.88 -3.28
C ARG A 729 18.31 -16.32 -2.99
N VAL A 730 18.74 -17.25 -3.84
CA VAL A 730 18.38 -18.67 -3.75
C VAL A 730 19.60 -19.57 -3.94
N MET A 731 19.51 -20.79 -3.43
CA MET A 731 20.31 -21.92 -3.91
C MET A 731 19.48 -22.79 -4.85
N LEU A 732 20.12 -23.47 -5.81
CA LEU A 732 19.45 -24.41 -6.71
C LEU A 732 19.85 -25.86 -6.40
N ALA A 733 18.88 -26.76 -6.39
CA ALA A 733 19.02 -28.21 -6.32
C ALA A 733 18.22 -28.88 -7.45
N GLY A 734 18.22 -30.20 -7.53
CA GLY A 734 17.40 -30.94 -8.50
C GLY A 734 18.10 -31.18 -9.84
N GLY A 735 18.54 -32.43 -10.06
CA GLY A 735 19.07 -32.87 -11.36
C GLY A 735 20.43 -32.27 -11.77
N LEU A 736 21.11 -31.54 -10.88
CA LEU A 736 22.41 -30.92 -11.18
C LEU A 736 23.54 -31.95 -11.26
N ASN A 737 24.47 -31.74 -12.19
CA ASN A 737 25.71 -32.50 -12.36
C ASN A 737 26.81 -31.63 -12.99
N ALA A 738 28.01 -32.20 -13.18
CA ALA A 738 29.16 -31.46 -13.70
C ALA A 738 28.93 -30.93 -15.12
N GLU A 739 28.11 -31.63 -15.91
CA GLU A 739 27.83 -31.32 -17.31
C GLU A 739 26.79 -30.20 -17.48
N ASN A 740 25.88 -30.02 -16.51
CA ASN A 740 24.73 -29.12 -16.65
C ASN A 740 24.71 -27.92 -15.72
N VAL A 741 25.51 -27.91 -14.65
CA VAL A 741 25.44 -26.84 -13.63
C VAL A 741 25.67 -25.44 -14.23
N ARG A 742 26.62 -25.34 -15.18
CA ARG A 742 26.91 -24.10 -15.91
C ARG A 742 25.71 -23.62 -16.72
N SER A 743 25.15 -24.49 -17.56
CA SER A 743 24.04 -24.11 -18.44
C SER A 743 22.74 -23.80 -17.68
N VAL A 744 22.52 -24.44 -16.52
CA VAL A 744 21.40 -24.12 -15.63
C VAL A 744 21.53 -22.72 -15.04
N VAL A 745 22.70 -22.37 -14.49
CA VAL A 745 22.92 -21.04 -13.88
C VAL A 745 22.94 -19.94 -14.94
N GLU A 746 23.66 -20.14 -16.05
CA GLU A 746 23.73 -19.18 -17.16
C GLU A 746 22.37 -19.03 -17.88
N GLY A 747 21.57 -20.10 -17.95
CA GLY A 747 20.25 -20.11 -18.58
C GLY A 747 19.20 -19.24 -17.87
N LEU A 748 19.48 -18.76 -16.65
CA LEU A 748 18.65 -17.80 -15.93
C LEU A 748 18.81 -16.35 -16.42
N GLY A 749 19.84 -16.04 -17.22
CA GLY A 749 20.06 -14.70 -17.77
C GLY A 749 20.26 -13.65 -16.68
N ASP A 750 19.56 -12.51 -16.80
CA ASP A 750 19.75 -11.32 -15.94
C ASP A 750 19.48 -11.57 -14.44
N VAL A 751 18.66 -12.57 -14.11
CA VAL A 751 18.38 -12.94 -12.72
C VAL A 751 19.36 -13.99 -12.17
N GLY A 752 20.24 -14.55 -13.01
CA GLY A 752 21.23 -15.56 -12.62
C GLY A 752 22.16 -15.11 -11.49
N GLY A 753 22.48 -13.81 -11.41
CA GLY A 753 23.25 -13.23 -10.31
C GLY A 753 22.56 -13.28 -8.93
N ARG A 754 21.30 -13.72 -8.87
CA ARG A 754 20.55 -13.96 -7.62
C ARG A 754 20.68 -15.40 -7.13
N VAL A 755 21.24 -16.30 -7.93
CA VAL A 755 21.63 -17.65 -7.50
C VAL A 755 22.98 -17.56 -6.79
N VAL A 756 22.97 -17.86 -5.50
CA VAL A 756 24.17 -17.76 -4.65
C VAL A 756 24.84 -19.10 -4.38
N GLY A 757 24.15 -20.20 -4.68
CA GLY A 757 24.74 -21.53 -4.55
C GLY A 757 24.00 -22.63 -5.32
N VAL A 758 24.67 -23.76 -5.44
CA VAL A 758 24.17 -24.99 -6.05
C VAL A 758 24.38 -26.18 -5.11
N ASP A 759 23.43 -27.09 -5.14
CA ASP A 759 23.39 -28.31 -4.34
C ASP A 759 23.26 -29.53 -5.24
N VAL A 760 24.16 -30.50 -5.10
CA VAL A 760 24.10 -31.77 -5.84
C VAL A 760 23.92 -32.95 -4.90
N SER A 761 23.15 -33.94 -5.34
CA SER A 761 23.07 -35.24 -4.65
C SER A 761 23.27 -36.40 -5.62
N SER A 762 22.25 -36.79 -6.40
CA SER A 762 22.34 -37.94 -7.32
C SER A 762 23.28 -37.72 -8.52
N GLY A 763 23.55 -36.47 -8.91
CA GLY A 763 24.42 -36.17 -10.06
C GLY A 763 25.90 -36.48 -9.85
N VAL A 764 26.30 -36.84 -8.63
CA VAL A 764 27.67 -37.29 -8.29
C VAL A 764 27.70 -38.76 -7.88
N GLU A 765 26.67 -39.53 -8.23
CA GLU A 765 26.62 -40.97 -7.98
C GLU A 765 27.04 -41.79 -9.22
N GLY A 766 27.59 -42.98 -8.99
CA GLY A 766 27.82 -44.02 -9.99
C GLY A 766 26.52 -44.71 -10.43
N GLU A 767 26.61 -45.66 -11.36
CA GLU A 767 25.44 -46.40 -11.86
C GLU A 767 24.76 -47.23 -10.75
N GLY A 768 25.50 -47.68 -9.73
CA GLY A 768 24.94 -48.38 -8.57
C GLY A 768 24.33 -47.45 -7.51
N GLY A 769 24.45 -46.13 -7.69
CA GLY A 769 23.96 -45.13 -6.75
C GLY A 769 24.86 -44.95 -5.52
N GLU A 770 26.08 -45.44 -5.52
CA GLU A 770 27.20 -45.05 -4.64
C GLU A 770 27.75 -43.67 -5.02
N GLN A 771 28.34 -42.95 -4.05
CA GLN A 771 29.00 -41.69 -4.36
C GLN A 771 30.30 -41.96 -5.14
N ASP A 772 30.47 -41.24 -6.25
CA ASP A 772 31.66 -41.30 -7.08
C ASP A 772 32.58 -40.12 -6.76
N LEU A 773 33.78 -40.41 -6.25
CA LEU A 773 34.73 -39.40 -5.80
C LEU A 773 35.22 -38.49 -6.94
N GLU A 774 35.35 -39.03 -8.16
CA GLU A 774 35.75 -38.24 -9.32
C GLU A 774 34.63 -37.30 -9.75
N LYS A 775 33.38 -37.78 -9.75
CA LYS A 775 32.22 -36.93 -10.07
C LYS A 775 32.00 -35.84 -9.03
N ILE A 776 32.22 -36.11 -7.74
CA ILE A 776 32.21 -35.08 -6.68
C ILE A 776 33.22 -33.99 -7.02
N GLY A 777 34.47 -34.36 -7.28
CA GLY A 777 35.52 -33.39 -7.64
C GLY A 777 35.19 -32.64 -8.94
N GLY A 778 34.63 -33.34 -9.93
CA GLY A 778 34.20 -32.78 -11.21
C GLY A 778 33.11 -31.72 -11.06
N PHE A 779 32.07 -32.02 -10.29
CA PHE A 779 30.98 -31.07 -10.01
C PHE A 779 31.49 -29.83 -9.29
N VAL A 780 32.32 -30.01 -8.24
CA VAL A 780 32.87 -28.87 -7.49
C VAL A 780 33.70 -27.99 -8.42
N ARG A 781 34.57 -28.55 -9.27
CA ARG A 781 35.33 -27.77 -10.26
C ARG A 781 34.43 -27.02 -11.24
N ALA A 782 33.47 -27.71 -11.85
CA ALA A 782 32.53 -27.11 -12.81
C ALA A 782 31.76 -25.93 -12.20
N ALA A 783 31.25 -26.08 -10.97
CA ALA A 783 30.52 -25.02 -10.29
C ALA A 783 31.41 -23.84 -9.86
N ARG A 784 32.72 -24.05 -9.65
CA ARG A 784 33.69 -23.01 -9.28
C ARG A 784 34.17 -22.17 -10.45
N GLU A 785 33.99 -22.64 -11.68
CA GLU A 785 34.32 -21.92 -12.90
C GLU A 785 33.19 -20.99 -13.40
N ILE A 786 32.06 -20.97 -12.70
CA ILE A 786 30.94 -20.04 -12.88
C ILE A 786 31.21 -18.81 -12.02
#